data_AF-A0A2I1GCN8-F1
#
_entry.id   AF-A0A2I1GCN8-F1
#
_cell.length_a   1.000
_cell.length_b   1.000
_cell.length_c   1.000
_cell.angle_alpha   90.00
_cell.angle_beta   90.00
_cell.angle_gamma   90.00
#
_symmetry.space_group_name_H-M   'P 1'
#
loop_
_entity.id
_entity.type
_entity.pdbx_description
1 polymer ?
#
loop_
_entity_poly.entity_id
_entity_poly.type
_entity_poly.pdbx_seq_one_letter_code
_entity_poly.pdbx_strand_id
1 'polypeptide(L)'
;MTNPQILAENYKKTLTILNNITKNEDNTPLIDYPVLIGSRAVKWHISSFREPNDWDMVATPSQTTLFINKVKESGATFKNIKLIHYPGGGLKLVGEYIDQHTDKKLISFDIELVSEKVDLRNMKSNTNLNKKESDEDESDEDDNISEDNSEISHYSEDSVDNMEDNMEDDEINKIEFEMFNDVHPKMSALMILELCHNIEDKMIFPFLSNFLCIVAPLKILEALKTSHIYWPADFHKNISDLHLLRILLGYNKISAIQPLCSPQRDESIELMLKTRIKETEIIRGIPGAHINLNMSNDDFLENKDDLFVQKRVPHDDLHERVKYGDHPIHQGLKDDQSKAWIKKSLFEKLDYQTKINCVKEEAMAIALERYLIPMISKDQENSYKLALARICTTLTRGWFRQFAIDNHPKFSNLDKDLLSIANDIIEKFPIKQKRPDIIEHDPEIQAIFESIRPYTKTISSFNKIRGYDSYTKSERTGIKITSPVNSDVSVTAIITTMYMFHNDECNPYARWTASVVILPTYDLEILSDNNEDKDRRDDDDEDSSDDEDSSDDEDKDRSDDEDEDRDMDFSFKDPLKIHPNYTSYERKFSKLTSKHTFVLGIAANTGGGSWRGGRDIWEPIHIKVKSADYVASLLEIPELTGDLLFKYVLDCLKPTLINNGDTPLKHWINKLKGKGAIPIEPKQHPWYNAWNYKLNRKSK
;
A
#
# COMPACT_ATOMS: atom_id res chain seq x y z
N MET A 1 -2.82 18.81 -9.65
CA MET A 1 -2.05 17.72 -10.27
C MET A 1 -2.95 17.07 -11.28
N THR A 2 -2.57 17.14 -12.54
CA THR A 2 -3.17 16.32 -13.60
C THR A 2 -2.75 14.88 -13.35
N ASN A 3 -3.71 13.95 -13.33
CA ASN A 3 -3.39 12.54 -13.10
C ASN A 3 -2.65 11.98 -14.33
N PRO A 4 -1.74 11.00 -14.15
CA PRO A 4 -1.16 10.27 -15.27
C PRO A 4 -2.26 9.60 -16.09
N GLN A 5 -2.10 9.63 -17.40
CA GLN A 5 -3.02 9.06 -18.38
C GLN A 5 -2.39 7.82 -19.01
N ILE A 6 -3.09 6.69 -18.97
CA ILE A 6 -2.67 5.49 -19.68
C ILE A 6 -3.16 5.62 -21.11
N LEU A 7 -2.24 5.72 -22.06
CA LEU A 7 -2.55 5.88 -23.48
C LEU A 7 -2.68 4.53 -24.21
N ALA A 8 -1.99 3.50 -23.73
CA ALA A 8 -2.11 2.13 -24.24
C ALA A 8 -1.75 1.11 -23.16
N GLU A 9 -2.39 -0.05 -23.20
CA GLU A 9 -2.15 -1.19 -22.28
C GLU A 9 -1.69 -2.47 -22.99
N ASN A 10 -1.40 -2.38 -24.29
CA ASN A 10 -0.83 -3.48 -25.07
C ASN A 10 0.22 -2.97 -26.06
N TYR A 11 1.07 -3.87 -26.54
CA TYR A 11 2.18 -3.50 -27.42
C TYR A 11 1.71 -3.04 -28.81
N LYS A 12 0.58 -3.56 -29.34
CA LYS A 12 0.07 -3.18 -30.67
C LYS A 12 -0.35 -1.71 -30.68
N LYS A 13 -1.20 -1.30 -29.72
CA LYS A 13 -1.63 0.09 -29.52
C LYS A 13 -0.44 1.00 -29.20
N THR A 14 0.50 0.52 -28.39
CA THR A 14 1.74 1.24 -28.11
C THR A 14 2.49 1.54 -29.42
N LEU A 15 2.73 0.54 -30.27
CA LEU A 15 3.41 0.71 -31.56
C LEU A 15 2.69 1.71 -32.46
N THR A 16 1.35 1.69 -32.52
CA THR A 16 0.56 2.68 -33.29
C THR A 16 0.85 4.10 -32.83
N ILE A 17 0.82 4.36 -31.52
CA ILE A 17 1.11 5.69 -30.96
C ILE A 17 2.55 6.11 -31.26
N LEU A 18 3.53 5.22 -31.02
CA LEU A 18 4.94 5.51 -31.28
C LEU A 18 5.19 5.85 -32.75
N ASN A 19 4.58 5.09 -33.67
CA ASN A 19 4.68 5.35 -35.11
C ASN A 19 4.02 6.67 -35.52
N ASN A 20 2.97 7.10 -34.83
CA ASN A 20 2.37 8.42 -35.07
C ASN A 20 3.27 9.56 -34.58
N ILE A 21 4.00 9.36 -33.48
CA ILE A 21 4.99 10.34 -32.99
C ILE A 21 6.16 10.45 -33.99
N THR A 22 6.69 9.33 -34.49
CA THR A 22 7.84 9.31 -35.41
C THR A 22 7.56 9.90 -36.79
N LYS A 23 6.30 9.92 -37.26
CA LYS A 23 5.92 10.61 -38.51
C LYS A 23 6.32 12.09 -38.54
N ASN A 24 6.46 12.70 -37.36
CA ASN A 24 6.84 14.09 -37.20
C ASN A 24 8.37 14.28 -36.99
N GLU A 25 9.16 13.20 -37.03
CA GLU A 25 10.62 13.20 -36.86
C GLU A 25 11.35 13.07 -38.21
N ASP A 26 12.54 13.69 -38.35
CA ASP A 26 13.42 13.40 -39.50
C ASP A 26 14.21 12.12 -39.20
N ASN A 27 14.63 11.39 -40.24
CA ASN A 27 15.26 10.06 -40.11
C ASN A 27 16.65 10.03 -39.44
N THR A 28 17.20 11.15 -38.96
CA THR A 28 18.53 11.23 -38.34
C THR A 28 18.43 11.57 -36.85
N PRO A 29 18.50 10.59 -35.94
CA PRO A 29 18.43 10.84 -34.50
C PRO A 29 19.75 11.48 -33.99
N LEU A 30 19.67 12.27 -32.92
CA LEU A 30 20.84 12.76 -32.17
C LEU A 30 21.84 11.66 -31.83
N ILE A 31 21.33 10.50 -31.45
CA ILE A 31 22.10 9.38 -30.94
C ILE A 31 21.54 8.09 -31.54
N ASP A 32 22.44 7.24 -32.02
CA ASP A 32 22.06 6.01 -32.74
C ASP A 32 21.44 4.95 -31.82
N TYR A 33 21.71 5.04 -30.51
CA TYR A 33 21.35 4.01 -29.53
C TYR A 33 20.62 4.59 -28.32
N PRO A 34 19.69 3.84 -27.71
CA PRO A 34 19.10 4.23 -26.44
C PRO A 34 20.17 4.25 -25.34
N VAL A 35 19.92 5.05 -24.29
CA VAL A 35 20.83 5.20 -23.15
C VAL A 35 20.33 4.34 -22.00
N LEU A 36 21.12 3.35 -21.60
CA LEU A 36 20.90 2.54 -20.41
C LEU A 36 21.21 3.37 -19.16
N ILE A 37 20.26 3.43 -18.24
CA ILE A 37 20.36 4.11 -16.95
C ILE A 37 20.03 3.14 -15.80
N GLY A 38 19.89 3.67 -14.59
CA GLY A 38 19.43 2.89 -13.44
C GLY A 38 20.42 1.85 -12.93
N SER A 39 19.91 0.87 -12.18
CA SER A 39 20.74 -0.11 -11.45
C SER A 39 21.59 -0.99 -12.40
N ARG A 40 21.08 -1.27 -13.60
CA ARG A 40 21.78 -2.08 -14.62
C ARG A 40 22.96 -1.33 -15.23
N ALA A 41 22.82 -0.04 -15.51
CA ALA A 41 23.96 0.79 -15.92
C ALA A 41 25.04 0.82 -14.83
N VAL A 42 24.64 0.92 -13.56
CA VAL A 42 25.59 0.88 -12.42
C VAL A 42 26.32 -0.47 -12.35
N LYS A 43 25.60 -1.59 -12.54
CA LYS A 43 26.17 -2.94 -12.58
C LYS A 43 27.22 -3.11 -13.68
N TRP A 44 27.03 -2.48 -14.84
CA TRP A 44 28.02 -2.50 -15.91
C TRP A 44 29.35 -1.85 -15.47
N HIS A 45 29.28 -0.71 -14.77
CA HIS A 45 30.47 -0.03 -14.23
C HIS A 45 31.10 -0.75 -13.03
N ILE A 46 30.30 -1.52 -12.27
CA ILE A 46 30.71 -2.13 -10.99
C ILE A 46 30.29 -3.60 -10.96
N SER A 47 31.23 -4.50 -11.24
CA SER A 47 30.96 -5.95 -11.27
C SER A 47 30.42 -6.50 -9.94
N SER A 48 30.84 -5.92 -8.80
CA SER A 48 30.37 -6.32 -7.46
C SER A 48 29.02 -5.71 -7.07
N PHE A 49 28.40 -4.89 -7.93
CA PHE A 49 27.05 -4.38 -7.67
C PHE A 49 26.07 -5.55 -7.69
N ARG A 50 25.00 -5.47 -6.89
CA ARG A 50 23.95 -6.49 -6.87
C ARG A 50 23.34 -6.69 -8.26
N GLU A 51 22.82 -7.88 -8.55
CA GLU A 51 22.11 -8.13 -9.80
C GLU A 51 20.77 -7.37 -9.83
N PRO A 52 20.56 -6.45 -10.79
CA PRO A 52 19.25 -5.85 -11.00
C PRO A 52 18.28 -6.83 -11.65
N ASN A 53 16.98 -6.62 -11.45
CA ASN A 53 15.91 -7.36 -12.14
C ASN A 53 15.09 -6.47 -13.09
N ASP A 54 15.53 -5.22 -13.25
CA ASP A 54 14.90 -4.17 -14.04
C ASP A 54 15.85 -3.65 -15.13
N TRP A 55 15.26 -3.02 -16.15
CA TRP A 55 15.95 -2.30 -17.22
C TRP A 55 15.38 -0.90 -17.33
N ASP A 56 16.17 0.10 -16.96
CA ASP A 56 15.80 1.50 -17.07
C ASP A 56 16.53 2.13 -18.26
N MET A 57 15.80 2.81 -19.14
CA MET A 57 16.36 3.37 -20.36
C MET A 57 15.78 4.75 -20.69
N VAL A 58 16.56 5.54 -21.42
CA VAL A 58 16.07 6.72 -22.14
C VAL A 58 16.18 6.41 -23.64
N ALA A 59 15.08 6.51 -24.37
CA ALA A 59 15.04 6.11 -25.78
C ALA A 59 14.11 7.00 -26.60
N THR A 60 14.40 7.13 -27.90
CA THR A 60 13.47 7.76 -28.84
C THR A 60 12.26 6.86 -29.11
N PRO A 61 11.14 7.40 -29.64
CA PRO A 61 10.01 6.57 -30.08
C PRO A 61 10.45 5.47 -31.07
N SER A 62 11.33 5.79 -32.03
CA SER A 62 11.89 4.82 -32.98
C SER A 62 12.71 3.72 -32.30
N GLN A 63 13.57 4.07 -31.35
CA GLN A 63 14.36 3.10 -30.57
C GLN A 63 13.47 2.23 -29.68
N THR A 64 12.40 2.79 -29.14
CA THR A 64 11.40 2.08 -28.33
C THR A 64 10.60 1.09 -29.18
N THR A 65 10.21 1.48 -30.40
CA THR A 65 9.60 0.58 -31.38
C THR A 65 10.54 -0.59 -31.72
N LEU A 66 11.83 -0.31 -31.94
CA LEU A 66 12.83 -1.35 -32.17
C LEU A 66 12.95 -2.31 -30.98
N PHE A 67 12.96 -1.80 -29.75
CA PHE A 67 12.96 -2.62 -28.53
C PHE A 67 11.76 -3.57 -28.50
N ILE A 68 10.54 -3.05 -28.68
CA ILE A 68 9.31 -3.86 -28.67
C ILE A 68 9.39 -4.97 -29.72
N ASN A 69 9.80 -4.64 -30.94
CA ASN A 69 9.93 -5.61 -32.02
C ASN A 69 10.98 -6.69 -31.70
N LYS A 70 12.12 -6.32 -31.11
CA LYS A 70 13.16 -7.27 -30.72
C LYS A 70 12.71 -8.24 -29.62
N VAL A 71 11.95 -7.76 -28.64
CA VAL A 71 11.35 -8.63 -27.61
C VAL A 71 10.34 -9.59 -28.22
N LYS A 72 9.55 -9.16 -29.21
CA LYS A 72 8.66 -10.06 -29.95
C LYS A 72 9.42 -11.09 -30.78
N GLU A 73 10.47 -10.69 -31.48
CA GLU A 73 11.32 -11.57 -32.28
C GLU A 73 12.00 -12.65 -31.43
N SER A 74 12.30 -12.38 -30.16
CA SER A 74 12.87 -13.37 -29.25
C SER A 74 11.86 -14.38 -28.70
N GLY A 75 10.60 -14.34 -29.15
CA GLY A 75 9.52 -15.20 -28.65
C GLY A 75 9.05 -14.85 -27.24
N ALA A 76 9.51 -13.74 -26.65
CA ALA A 76 9.12 -13.36 -25.29
C ALA A 76 7.68 -12.83 -25.24
N THR A 77 7.00 -13.11 -24.13
CA THR A 77 5.62 -12.64 -23.90
C THR A 77 5.63 -11.42 -23.00
N PHE A 78 5.04 -10.31 -23.47
CA PHE A 78 4.82 -9.13 -22.64
C PHE A 78 3.74 -9.38 -21.58
N LYS A 79 3.97 -8.82 -20.39
CA LYS A 79 3.00 -8.71 -19.29
C LYS A 79 2.90 -7.25 -18.86
N ASN A 80 1.69 -6.77 -18.61
CA ASN A 80 1.45 -5.45 -18.03
C ASN A 80 2.11 -4.27 -18.77
N ILE A 81 2.26 -4.33 -20.10
CA ILE A 81 2.86 -3.24 -20.87
C ILE A 81 1.92 -2.03 -20.91
N LYS A 82 2.39 -0.85 -20.50
CA LYS A 82 1.60 0.38 -20.46
C LYS A 82 2.40 1.56 -20.97
N LEU A 83 1.84 2.30 -21.92
CA LEU A 83 2.33 3.60 -22.33
C LEU A 83 1.60 4.67 -21.52
N ILE A 84 2.34 5.40 -20.68
CA ILE A 84 1.79 6.33 -19.70
C ILE A 84 2.28 7.74 -19.99
N HIS A 85 1.34 8.66 -20.20
CA HIS A 85 1.60 10.09 -20.28
C HIS A 85 1.47 10.73 -18.90
N TYR A 86 2.50 11.49 -18.53
CA TYR A 86 2.53 12.32 -17.34
C TYR A 86 2.45 13.77 -17.81
N PRO A 87 1.30 14.45 -17.71
CA PRO A 87 1.18 15.85 -18.11
C PRO A 87 2.22 16.73 -17.40
N GLY A 88 3.08 17.41 -18.16
CA GLY A 88 4.22 18.18 -17.63
C GLY A 88 5.47 17.37 -17.26
N GLY A 89 5.37 16.03 -17.21
CA GLY A 89 6.44 15.10 -16.83
C GLY A 89 6.99 14.22 -17.97
N GLY A 90 6.25 14.07 -19.08
CA GLY A 90 6.71 13.36 -20.28
C GLY A 90 5.93 12.06 -20.56
N LEU A 91 6.51 11.20 -21.39
CA LEU A 91 5.92 9.93 -21.84
C LEU A 91 6.83 8.76 -21.45
N LYS A 92 6.25 7.67 -20.97
CA LYS A 92 7.00 6.53 -20.43
C LYS A 92 6.34 5.22 -20.80
N LEU A 93 7.12 4.26 -21.27
CA LEU A 93 6.69 2.89 -21.49
C LEU A 93 7.18 2.03 -20.32
N VAL A 94 6.26 1.41 -19.60
CA VAL A 94 6.58 0.49 -18.51
C VAL A 94 5.99 -0.87 -18.83
N GLY A 95 6.64 -1.95 -18.39
CA GLY A 95 6.09 -3.28 -18.57
C GLY A 95 7.02 -4.35 -18.07
N GLU A 96 6.59 -5.58 -18.29
CA GLU A 96 7.35 -6.77 -17.96
C GLU A 96 7.35 -7.69 -19.18
N TYR A 97 8.34 -8.55 -19.31
CA TYR A 97 8.28 -9.66 -20.25
C TYR A 97 8.88 -10.91 -19.63
N ILE A 98 8.39 -12.06 -20.09
CA ILE A 98 8.94 -13.37 -19.74
C ILE A 98 9.84 -13.80 -20.88
N ASP A 99 11.12 -13.96 -20.55
CA ASP A 99 12.08 -14.56 -21.47
C ASP A 99 11.92 -16.08 -21.45
N GLN A 100 11.66 -16.66 -22.63
CA GLN A 100 11.50 -18.10 -22.83
C GLN A 100 12.82 -18.87 -22.78
N HIS A 101 13.96 -18.18 -22.90
CA HIS A 101 15.31 -18.77 -22.89
C HIS A 101 16.00 -18.72 -21.51
N THR A 102 15.34 -18.14 -20.50
CA THR A 102 15.77 -18.19 -19.09
C THR A 102 14.80 -19.06 -18.29
N ASP A 103 15.03 -19.25 -16.98
CA ASP A 103 14.16 -20.00 -16.04
C ASP A 103 12.75 -19.36 -15.85
N LYS A 104 12.10 -18.89 -16.93
CA LYS A 104 10.85 -18.12 -16.96
C LYS A 104 10.92 -16.86 -16.07
N LYS A 105 12.09 -16.25 -15.96
CA LYS A 105 12.29 -15.09 -15.09
C LYS A 105 11.58 -13.87 -15.68
N LEU A 106 10.73 -13.25 -14.87
CA LEU A 106 10.06 -12.00 -15.21
C LEU A 106 11.08 -10.85 -15.20
N ILE A 107 11.18 -10.12 -16.30
CA ILE A 107 12.07 -8.97 -16.44
C ILE A 107 11.23 -7.71 -16.59
N SER A 108 11.37 -6.79 -15.63
CA SER A 108 10.72 -5.48 -15.70
C SER A 108 11.55 -4.53 -16.55
N PHE A 109 10.88 -3.66 -17.31
CA PHE A 109 11.52 -2.58 -18.04
C PHE A 109 10.77 -1.27 -17.89
N ASP A 110 11.53 -0.19 -18.00
CA ASP A 110 11.09 1.17 -17.88
C ASP A 110 11.85 2.02 -18.90
N ILE A 111 11.15 2.49 -19.91
CA ILE A 111 11.71 3.29 -20.99
C ILE A 111 11.08 4.68 -20.89
N GLU A 112 11.91 5.67 -20.63
CA GLU A 112 11.52 7.08 -20.73
C GLU A 112 11.69 7.55 -22.17
N LEU A 113 10.59 8.03 -22.75
CA LEU A 113 10.58 8.46 -24.13
C LEU A 113 11.04 9.90 -24.27
N VAL A 114 11.82 10.14 -25.31
CA VAL A 114 12.39 11.46 -25.60
C VAL A 114 12.37 11.73 -27.10
N SER A 115 12.03 12.96 -27.47
CA SER A 115 12.12 13.44 -28.85
C SER A 115 12.91 14.75 -28.86
N GLU A 116 13.56 15.05 -29.97
CA GLU A 116 14.22 16.34 -30.22
C GLU A 116 13.24 17.39 -30.78
N LYS A 117 12.11 16.96 -31.33
CA LYS A 117 11.15 17.81 -32.04
C LYS A 117 9.81 17.90 -31.35
N VAL A 118 9.42 16.85 -30.64
CA VAL A 118 8.11 16.72 -30.00
C VAL A 118 8.24 16.90 -28.49
N ASP A 119 7.47 17.81 -27.92
CA ASP A 119 7.38 17.99 -26.47
C ASP A 119 6.38 16.98 -25.88
N LEU A 120 6.91 15.83 -25.44
CA LEU A 120 6.12 14.74 -24.87
C LEU A 120 5.46 15.08 -23.52
N ARG A 121 5.70 16.26 -22.96
CA ARG A 121 5.01 16.75 -21.75
C ARG A 121 3.60 17.23 -22.05
N ASN A 122 3.36 17.73 -23.27
CA ASN A 122 2.11 18.37 -23.66
C ASN A 122 1.45 17.61 -24.80
N MET A 123 0.35 16.93 -24.49
CA MET A 123 -0.52 16.32 -25.48
C MET A 123 -1.52 17.39 -25.98
N LYS A 124 -1.72 17.52 -27.29
CA LYS A 124 -2.67 18.47 -27.87
C LYS A 124 -4.08 18.11 -27.41
N SER A 125 -4.88 19.12 -27.03
CA SER A 125 -6.26 18.92 -26.60
C SER A 125 -7.19 18.66 -27.79
N ASN A 126 -7.07 17.50 -28.42
CA ASN A 126 -8.14 16.98 -29.25
C ASN A 126 -8.65 15.70 -28.57
N THR A 127 -9.96 15.63 -28.37
CA THR A 127 -10.78 14.54 -27.78
C THR A 127 -10.87 14.41 -26.25
N ASN A 128 -12.13 14.43 -25.79
CA ASN A 128 -12.58 14.18 -24.43
C ASN A 128 -12.27 12.74 -23.99
N LEU A 129 -11.07 12.48 -23.46
CA LEU A 129 -10.73 11.20 -22.81
C LEU A 129 -11.24 11.09 -21.36
N ASN A 130 -12.14 11.99 -20.95
CA ASN A 130 -12.77 11.98 -19.63
C ASN A 130 -14.30 12.17 -19.76
N LYS A 131 -15.01 11.12 -20.15
CA LYS A 131 -16.38 10.91 -19.65
C LYS A 131 -16.35 9.69 -18.74
N LYS A 132 -16.13 9.93 -17.45
CA LYS A 132 -16.75 9.08 -16.43
C LYS A 132 -18.19 9.52 -16.34
N GLU A 133 -19.09 8.57 -16.51
CA GLU A 133 -20.53 8.64 -16.32
C GLU A 133 -20.90 9.57 -15.16
N SER A 134 -21.49 10.71 -15.52
CA SER A 134 -22.30 11.53 -14.64
C SER A 134 -23.55 11.88 -15.43
N ASP A 135 -24.67 11.46 -14.84
CA ASP A 135 -26.03 11.95 -15.04
C ASP A 135 -26.72 11.58 -16.37
N GLU A 136 -27.59 10.57 -16.34
CA GLU A 136 -28.94 10.70 -16.91
C GLU A 136 -29.96 10.08 -15.94
N ASP A 137 -30.82 10.96 -15.41
CA ASP A 137 -32.07 10.66 -14.76
C ASP A 137 -33.10 10.12 -15.77
N GLU A 138 -33.96 9.24 -15.28
CA GLU A 138 -35.39 9.02 -15.61
C GLU A 138 -35.82 8.95 -17.10
N SER A 139 -36.22 7.75 -17.53
CA SER A 139 -37.57 7.55 -18.08
C SER A 139 -37.97 6.07 -18.05
N ASP A 140 -39.23 5.86 -17.69
CA ASP A 140 -39.92 4.63 -17.31
C ASP A 140 -40.27 3.63 -18.44
N GLU A 141 -40.71 2.44 -17.99
CA GLU A 141 -41.63 1.47 -18.64
C GLU A 141 -41.09 0.71 -19.88
N ASP A 142 -41.28 -0.59 -20.09
CA ASP A 142 -41.98 -1.67 -19.38
C ASP A 142 -41.59 -3.01 -20.05
N ASP A 143 -41.86 -4.10 -19.33
CA ASP A 143 -42.31 -5.42 -19.82
C ASP A 143 -41.40 -6.46 -20.53
N ASN A 144 -41.16 -7.52 -19.75
CA ASN A 144 -41.54 -8.93 -19.97
C ASN A 144 -40.74 -9.91 -20.88
N ILE A 145 -40.23 -10.95 -20.19
CA ILE A 145 -40.40 -12.41 -20.41
C ILE A 145 -39.95 -13.02 -21.76
N SER A 146 -38.95 -13.92 -21.68
CA SER A 146 -38.97 -15.36 -22.06
C SER A 146 -37.54 -15.83 -22.35
N GLU A 147 -36.99 -16.79 -21.60
CA GLU A 147 -36.98 -18.22 -21.92
C GLU A 147 -36.27 -18.58 -23.24
N ASP A 148 -35.11 -19.21 -23.06
CA ASP A 148 -34.75 -20.53 -23.61
C ASP A 148 -33.77 -20.64 -24.79
N ASN A 149 -32.92 -21.66 -24.62
CA ASN A 149 -32.11 -22.42 -25.57
C ASN A 149 -30.82 -21.85 -26.17
N SER A 150 -29.73 -22.33 -25.56
CA SER A 150 -28.63 -23.07 -26.19
C SER A 150 -28.64 -23.24 -27.71
N GLU A 151 -27.57 -22.76 -28.33
CA GLU A 151 -26.87 -23.50 -29.39
C GLU A 151 -25.37 -23.14 -29.39
N ILE A 152 -24.57 -24.13 -29.00
CA ILE A 152 -23.11 -24.15 -29.16
C ILE A 152 -22.81 -24.37 -30.64
N SER A 153 -22.01 -23.49 -31.24
CA SER A 153 -21.29 -23.82 -32.47
C SER A 153 -19.79 -23.60 -32.27
N HIS A 154 -19.06 -24.63 -32.65
CA HIS A 154 -17.62 -24.87 -32.49
C HIS A 154 -16.74 -23.67 -32.87
N TYR A 155 -15.85 -23.27 -31.95
CA TYR A 155 -14.64 -22.53 -32.29
C TYR A 155 -13.43 -23.45 -32.19
N SER A 156 -12.74 -23.55 -33.33
CA SER A 156 -11.37 -24.03 -33.46
C SER A 156 -10.39 -22.98 -32.94
N GLU A 157 -9.17 -23.43 -32.67
CA GLU A 157 -8.00 -22.68 -32.19
C GLU A 157 -7.81 -21.27 -32.80
N ASP A 158 -7.13 -20.44 -32.01
CA ASP A 158 -6.63 -19.07 -32.25
C ASP A 158 -7.49 -17.93 -31.67
N SER A 159 -7.21 -17.52 -30.42
CA SER A 159 -7.13 -16.09 -29.99
C SER A 159 -7.09 -15.93 -28.46
N VAL A 160 -5.89 -15.77 -27.89
CA VAL A 160 -5.72 -15.06 -26.61
C VAL A 160 -5.30 -13.62 -26.94
N ASP A 161 -6.23 -12.88 -27.49
CA ASP A 161 -6.16 -11.44 -27.73
C ASP A 161 -7.55 -10.87 -27.40
N ASN A 162 -7.98 -10.92 -26.15
CA ASN A 162 -9.19 -10.21 -25.69
C ASN A 162 -9.11 -9.91 -24.19
N MET A 163 -8.36 -8.86 -23.83
CA MET A 163 -8.68 -8.04 -22.66
C MET A 163 -9.46 -6.83 -23.18
N GLU A 164 -10.66 -6.65 -22.65
CA GLU A 164 -11.65 -5.60 -22.98
C GLU A 164 -11.05 -4.25 -23.43
N ASP A 165 -11.32 -3.94 -24.69
CA ASP A 165 -10.91 -2.73 -25.41
C ASP A 165 -11.80 -1.54 -25.03
N ASN A 166 -11.26 -0.58 -24.27
CA ASN A 166 -11.96 0.68 -23.93
C ASN A 166 -11.55 1.90 -24.79
N MET A 167 -10.76 1.72 -25.85
CA MET A 167 -10.46 2.78 -26.83
C MET A 167 -10.44 2.20 -28.24
N GLU A 168 -11.30 2.71 -29.12
CA GLU A 168 -11.33 2.40 -30.56
C GLU A 168 -10.04 2.88 -31.26
N ASP A 169 -9.58 2.15 -32.28
CA ASP A 169 -8.37 2.47 -33.04
C ASP A 169 -8.39 3.89 -33.66
N ASP A 170 -9.58 4.42 -33.92
CA ASP A 170 -9.79 5.79 -34.42
C ASP A 170 -9.50 6.88 -33.38
N GLU A 171 -9.61 6.58 -32.08
CA GLU A 171 -9.24 7.52 -31.02
C GLU A 171 -7.72 7.55 -30.77
N ILE A 172 -7.06 6.40 -30.91
CA ILE A 172 -5.59 6.29 -30.77
C ILE A 172 -4.87 7.12 -31.83
N ASN A 173 -5.40 7.17 -33.05
CA ASN A 173 -4.87 7.98 -34.13
C ASN A 173 -5.00 9.49 -33.91
N LYS A 174 -5.81 9.94 -32.93
CA LYS A 174 -5.98 11.36 -32.58
C LYS A 174 -4.97 11.84 -31.54
N ILE A 175 -4.18 10.94 -30.94
CA ILE A 175 -3.15 11.30 -29.96
C ILE A 175 -2.01 12.03 -30.68
N GLU A 176 -1.94 13.34 -30.44
CA GLU A 176 -0.88 14.20 -30.95
C GLU A 176 -0.21 14.96 -29.80
N PHE A 177 1.09 15.20 -29.93
CA PHE A 177 1.88 15.98 -28.99
C PHE A 177 2.26 17.33 -29.61
N GLU A 178 2.50 18.32 -28.75
CA GLU A 178 2.99 19.62 -29.18
C GLU A 178 4.41 19.52 -29.71
N MET A 179 4.78 20.38 -30.65
CA MET A 179 6.18 20.53 -31.06
C MET A 179 6.93 21.41 -30.06
N PHE A 180 8.24 21.22 -29.94
CA PHE A 180 9.06 22.15 -29.18
C PHE A 180 8.94 23.55 -29.76
N ASN A 181 8.62 24.49 -28.88
CA ASN A 181 8.77 25.91 -29.12
C ASN A 181 10.00 26.39 -28.34
N ASP A 182 10.81 27.27 -28.93
CA ASP A 182 12.07 27.82 -28.36
C ASP A 182 11.92 28.48 -26.98
N VAL A 183 10.69 28.62 -26.48
CA VAL A 183 10.32 29.23 -25.20
C VAL A 183 10.44 28.24 -24.02
N HIS A 184 10.37 26.92 -24.25
CA HIS A 184 10.32 25.94 -23.16
C HIS A 184 11.70 25.33 -22.83
N PRO A 185 12.01 25.14 -21.53
CA PRO A 185 13.23 24.44 -21.14
C PRO A 185 13.18 22.98 -21.61
N LYS A 186 14.34 22.47 -22.08
CA LYS A 186 14.52 21.07 -22.51
C LYS A 186 14.12 20.09 -21.40
N MET A 187 13.58 18.94 -21.80
CA MET A 187 13.30 17.83 -20.88
C MET A 187 14.61 17.23 -20.36
N SER A 188 14.62 16.72 -19.12
CA SER A 188 15.84 16.10 -18.59
C SER A 188 16.26 14.85 -19.38
N ALA A 189 15.32 14.09 -19.93
CA ALA A 189 15.58 12.97 -20.82
C ALA A 189 16.40 13.38 -22.06
N LEU A 190 16.06 14.52 -22.68
CA LEU A 190 16.80 15.08 -23.82
C LEU A 190 18.20 15.52 -23.42
N MET A 191 18.33 16.14 -22.25
CA MET A 191 19.64 16.51 -21.71
C MET A 191 20.52 15.29 -21.42
N ILE A 192 19.93 14.16 -21.00
CA ILE A 192 20.68 12.90 -20.79
C ILE A 192 21.21 12.36 -22.12
N LEU A 193 20.40 12.38 -23.19
CA LEU A 193 20.88 11.99 -24.52
C LEU A 193 22.04 12.87 -24.99
N GLU A 194 21.92 14.20 -24.85
CA GLU A 194 22.97 15.15 -25.22
C GLU A 194 24.27 14.90 -24.44
N LEU A 195 24.17 14.63 -23.13
CA LEU A 195 25.32 14.32 -22.28
C LEU A 195 25.96 12.96 -22.61
N CYS A 196 25.20 12.03 -23.20
CA CYS A 196 25.67 10.71 -23.60
C CYS A 196 26.08 10.59 -25.07
N HIS A 197 25.91 11.64 -25.89
CA HIS A 197 26.13 11.62 -27.34
C HIS A 197 27.52 11.09 -27.76
N ASN A 198 28.58 11.48 -27.04
CA ASN A 198 29.96 11.10 -27.35
C ASN A 198 30.47 9.91 -26.53
N ILE A 199 29.59 9.16 -25.86
CA ILE A 199 29.99 8.03 -25.02
C ILE A 199 30.11 6.77 -25.88
N GLU A 200 31.29 6.17 -25.87
CA GLU A 200 31.59 4.95 -26.63
C GLU A 200 31.19 3.66 -25.88
N ASP A 201 31.00 3.74 -24.56
CA ASP A 201 30.63 2.61 -23.71
C ASP A 201 29.26 2.06 -24.11
N LYS A 202 29.25 0.87 -24.70
CA LYS A 202 28.04 0.19 -25.17
C LYS A 202 27.88 -1.17 -24.51
N MET A 203 26.64 -1.51 -24.22
CA MET A 203 26.23 -2.82 -23.74
C MET A 203 25.24 -3.43 -24.74
N ILE A 204 25.47 -4.70 -25.08
CA ILE A 204 24.47 -5.49 -25.80
C ILE A 204 23.44 -5.94 -24.77
N PHE A 205 22.17 -5.69 -25.07
CA PHE A 205 21.08 -6.16 -24.26
C PHE A 205 21.08 -7.70 -24.28
N PRO A 206 21.20 -8.36 -23.12
CA PRO A 206 21.20 -9.82 -23.06
C PRO A 206 19.96 -10.37 -23.75
N PHE A 207 20.13 -11.40 -24.59
CA PHE A 207 19.06 -12.14 -25.28
C PHE A 207 18.31 -11.38 -26.40
N LEU A 208 18.38 -10.05 -26.47
CA LEU A 208 17.91 -9.28 -27.63
C LEU A 208 19.05 -9.11 -28.63
N SER A 209 19.12 -10.02 -29.60
CA SER A 209 20.19 -10.02 -30.62
C SER A 209 20.36 -8.63 -31.26
N ASN A 210 21.58 -8.09 -31.16
CA ASN A 210 22.00 -6.81 -31.72
C ASN A 210 21.26 -5.56 -31.21
N PHE A 211 20.57 -5.62 -30.06
CA PHE A 211 20.06 -4.40 -29.41
C PHE A 211 21.15 -3.77 -28.54
N LEU A 212 21.75 -2.68 -29.03
CA LEU A 212 22.85 -1.97 -28.39
C LEU A 212 22.34 -0.76 -27.61
N CYS A 213 22.88 -0.56 -26.42
CA CYS A 213 22.57 0.58 -25.57
C CYS A 213 23.85 1.29 -25.15
N ILE A 214 23.86 2.62 -25.14
CA ILE A 214 24.95 3.40 -24.55
C ILE A 214 24.79 3.35 -23.03
N VAL A 215 25.87 3.06 -22.30
CA VAL A 215 25.82 3.02 -20.84
C VAL A 215 26.08 4.41 -20.29
N ALA A 216 25.12 4.96 -19.53
CA ALA A 216 25.29 6.29 -18.96
C ALA A 216 26.52 6.35 -18.00
N PRO A 217 27.34 7.41 -18.07
CA PRO A 217 28.48 7.59 -17.17
C PRO A 217 28.08 7.71 -15.70
N LEU A 218 28.97 7.29 -14.78
CA LEU A 218 28.75 7.34 -13.33
C LEU A 218 28.27 8.71 -12.81
N LYS A 219 28.77 9.82 -13.37
CA LYS A 219 28.35 11.19 -12.99
C LYS A 219 26.85 11.43 -13.27
N ILE A 220 26.33 10.90 -14.38
CA ILE A 220 24.91 11.02 -14.75
C ILE A 220 24.08 10.11 -13.85
N LEU A 221 24.54 8.88 -13.59
CA LEU A 221 23.85 7.93 -12.71
C LEU A 221 23.73 8.46 -11.27
N GLU A 222 24.77 9.11 -10.73
CA GLU A 222 24.73 9.77 -9.42
C GLU A 222 23.71 10.91 -9.36
N ALA A 223 23.66 11.73 -10.40
CA ALA A 223 22.68 12.82 -10.50
C ALA A 223 21.24 12.27 -10.62
N LEU A 224 21.03 11.24 -11.44
CA LEU A 224 19.73 10.55 -11.53
C LEU A 224 19.30 9.93 -10.20
N LYS A 225 20.23 9.33 -9.45
CA LYS A 225 19.92 8.80 -8.12
C LYS A 225 19.62 9.92 -7.11
N THR A 226 20.33 11.04 -7.20
CA THR A 226 20.07 12.24 -6.38
C THR A 226 18.69 12.83 -6.64
N SER A 227 18.20 12.81 -7.88
CA SER A 227 16.95 13.51 -8.24
C SER A 227 15.69 12.97 -7.55
N HIS A 228 15.68 11.71 -7.13
CA HIS A 228 14.54 11.04 -6.50
C HIS A 228 14.81 10.57 -5.07
N ILE A 229 15.93 10.98 -4.45
CA ILE A 229 16.34 10.51 -3.12
C ILE A 229 15.38 10.95 -2.00
N TYR A 230 14.60 12.01 -2.23
CA TYR A 230 13.66 12.56 -1.25
C TYR A 230 12.34 11.78 -1.12
N TRP A 231 12.11 10.77 -1.95
CA TRP A 231 10.91 9.94 -1.86
C TRP A 231 11.19 8.67 -1.03
N PRO A 232 10.25 8.25 -0.16
CA PRO A 232 10.48 7.16 0.79
C PRO A 232 10.54 5.77 0.15
N ALA A 233 10.02 5.59 -1.06
CA ALA A 233 10.05 4.31 -1.76
C ALA A 233 11.50 3.83 -1.98
N ASP A 234 11.78 2.59 -1.59
CA ASP A 234 13.11 1.97 -1.65
C ASP A 234 14.24 2.82 -1.06
N PHE A 235 13.94 3.68 -0.06
CA PHE A 235 14.89 4.68 0.43
C PHE A 235 16.23 4.06 0.84
N HIS A 236 16.22 2.95 1.58
CA HIS A 236 17.45 2.28 2.02
C HIS A 236 18.32 1.78 0.86
N LYS A 237 17.70 1.23 -0.19
CA LYS A 237 18.41 0.85 -1.43
C LYS A 237 18.96 2.10 -2.12
N ASN A 238 18.13 3.12 -2.30
CA ASN A 238 18.47 4.33 -3.03
C ASN A 238 19.59 5.15 -2.35
N ILE A 239 19.56 5.29 -1.02
CA ILE A 239 20.60 6.00 -0.27
C ILE A 239 21.92 5.24 -0.27
N SER A 240 21.89 3.90 -0.21
CA SER A 240 23.06 3.05 -0.33
C SER A 240 23.72 3.22 -1.70
N ASP A 241 22.92 3.12 -2.77
CA ASP A 241 23.38 3.31 -4.15
C ASP A 241 23.99 4.68 -4.38
N LEU A 242 23.33 5.73 -3.89
CA LEU A 242 23.81 7.10 -4.01
C LEU A 242 25.21 7.25 -3.41
N HIS A 243 25.41 6.74 -2.20
CA HIS A 243 26.69 6.85 -1.52
C HIS A 243 27.76 5.97 -2.14
N LEU A 244 27.42 4.79 -2.66
CA LEU A 244 28.35 3.97 -3.45
C LEU A 244 28.85 4.73 -4.69
N LEU A 245 27.95 5.35 -5.45
CA LEU A 245 28.30 6.16 -6.62
C LEU A 245 29.20 7.34 -6.25
N ARG A 246 28.90 8.03 -5.15
CA ARG A 246 29.73 9.14 -4.64
C ARG A 246 31.13 8.69 -4.20
N ILE A 247 31.26 7.50 -3.61
CA ILE A 247 32.57 6.91 -3.27
C ILE A 247 33.40 6.69 -4.54
N LEU A 248 32.80 6.09 -5.57
CA LEU A 248 33.47 5.76 -6.82
C LEU A 248 33.91 7.00 -7.62
N LEU A 249 33.07 8.04 -7.62
CA LEU A 249 33.40 9.34 -8.20
C LEU A 249 34.45 10.12 -7.37
N GLY A 250 34.87 9.59 -6.22
CA GLY A 250 35.84 10.23 -5.34
C GLY A 250 35.31 11.45 -4.58
N TYR A 251 33.99 11.67 -4.57
CA TYR A 251 33.36 12.78 -3.86
C TYR A 251 33.50 12.66 -2.34
N ASN A 252 33.77 11.44 -1.85
CA ASN A 252 33.95 11.15 -0.43
C ASN A 252 35.44 11.07 -0.01
N LYS A 253 36.40 11.52 -0.84
CA LYS A 253 37.85 11.55 -0.50
C LYS A 253 38.23 12.58 0.59
N ILE A 254 37.23 13.16 1.24
CA ILE A 254 37.37 14.15 2.30
C ILE A 254 37.70 13.43 3.62
N SER A 255 38.56 14.05 4.45
CA SER A 255 38.94 13.54 5.78
C SER A 255 37.70 13.18 6.63
N ALA A 256 37.79 12.14 7.45
CA ALA A 256 36.68 11.67 8.31
C ALA A 256 36.11 12.75 9.28
N ILE A 257 36.83 13.86 9.43
CA ILE A 257 36.57 14.98 10.34
C ILE A 257 35.76 16.11 9.66
N GLN A 258 35.52 16.04 8.35
CA GLN A 258 34.76 17.06 7.62
C GLN A 258 33.39 16.54 7.16
N PRO A 259 32.38 17.42 7.03
CA PRO A 259 31.07 17.05 6.52
C PRO A 259 31.16 16.58 5.09
N LEU A 260 30.48 15.46 4.83
CA LEU A 260 30.14 15.11 3.46
C LEU A 260 29.15 16.17 2.96
N CYS A 261 29.45 16.71 1.80
CA CYS A 261 28.64 17.73 1.14
C CYS A 261 28.14 17.21 -0.20
N SER A 262 27.10 17.86 -0.71
CA SER A 262 26.64 17.64 -2.07
C SER A 262 27.81 17.81 -3.04
N PRO A 263 27.98 16.90 -4.01
CA PRO A 263 29.13 16.93 -4.88
C PRO A 263 29.08 18.14 -5.82
N GLN A 264 30.25 18.68 -6.16
CA GLN A 264 30.36 19.68 -7.20
C GLN A 264 30.24 19.01 -8.57
N ARG A 265 29.20 19.37 -9.31
CA ARG A 265 28.91 18.81 -10.64
C ARG A 265 29.23 19.82 -11.74
N ASP A 266 29.44 19.29 -12.94
CA ASP A 266 29.52 20.10 -14.16
C ASP A 266 28.18 20.85 -14.38
N GLU A 267 28.22 22.09 -14.89
CA GLU A 267 27.04 22.96 -14.99
C GLU A 267 25.87 22.32 -15.75
N SER A 268 26.17 21.58 -16.82
CA SER A 268 25.19 20.86 -17.63
C SER A 268 24.50 19.72 -16.86
N ILE A 269 25.25 18.98 -16.04
CA ILE A 269 24.72 17.90 -15.20
C ILE A 269 23.88 18.49 -14.06
N GLU A 270 24.31 19.61 -13.48
CA GLU A 270 23.55 20.30 -12.43
C GLU A 270 22.24 20.88 -12.97
N LEU A 271 22.25 21.41 -14.21
CA LEU A 271 21.03 21.83 -14.89
C LEU A 271 20.09 20.63 -15.15
N MET A 272 20.62 19.51 -15.65
CA MET A 272 19.86 18.28 -15.86
C MET A 272 19.22 17.77 -14.55
N LEU A 273 19.99 17.74 -13.46
CA LEU A 273 19.49 17.36 -12.13
C LEU A 273 18.33 18.24 -11.67
N LYS A 274 18.47 19.57 -11.78
CA LYS A 274 17.42 20.53 -11.38
C LYS A 274 16.15 20.36 -12.22
N THR A 275 16.29 20.13 -13.52
CA THR A 275 15.16 19.84 -14.41
C THR A 275 14.49 18.53 -14.02
N ARG A 276 15.28 17.47 -13.79
CA ARG A 276 14.79 16.14 -13.40
C ARG A 276 14.05 16.16 -12.07
N ILE A 277 14.52 16.93 -11.08
CA ILE A 277 13.83 17.08 -9.79
C ILE A 277 12.43 17.67 -10.00
N LYS A 278 12.31 18.74 -10.80
CA LYS A 278 11.02 19.37 -11.09
C LYS A 278 10.05 18.41 -11.79
N GLU A 279 10.53 17.67 -12.79
CA GLU A 279 9.73 16.64 -13.48
C GLU A 279 9.27 15.55 -12.50
N THR A 280 10.16 15.10 -11.62
CA THR A 280 9.82 14.10 -10.58
C THR A 280 8.80 14.64 -9.58
N GLU A 281 8.89 15.93 -9.20
CA GLU A 281 7.89 16.61 -8.36
C GLU A 281 6.53 16.74 -9.03
N ILE A 282 6.48 16.94 -10.36
CA ILE A 282 5.23 16.93 -11.12
C ILE A 282 4.60 15.53 -11.10
N ILE A 283 5.42 14.49 -11.32
CA ILE A 283 4.97 13.10 -11.41
C ILE A 283 4.53 12.54 -10.05
N ARG A 284 5.33 12.77 -9.00
CA ARG A 284 5.18 12.11 -7.69
C ARG A 284 4.66 13.03 -6.59
N GLY A 285 4.56 14.32 -6.88
CA GLY A 285 4.31 15.36 -5.91
C GLY A 285 5.55 15.83 -5.15
N ILE A 286 5.46 17.06 -4.64
CA ILE A 286 6.57 17.72 -3.94
C ILE A 286 6.83 17.03 -2.59
N PRO A 287 8.03 16.46 -2.37
CA PRO A 287 8.37 15.80 -1.12
C PRO A 287 8.24 16.72 0.08
N GLY A 288 7.50 16.24 1.07
CA GLY A 288 7.26 16.97 2.29
C GLY A 288 6.32 18.16 2.14
N ALA A 289 5.63 18.40 1.01
CA ALA A 289 4.77 19.57 0.74
C ALA A 289 3.82 20.03 1.86
N HIS A 290 3.44 19.12 2.76
CA HIS A 290 2.61 19.37 3.93
C HIS A 290 3.36 19.95 5.15
N ILE A 291 4.68 19.85 5.22
CA ILE A 291 5.49 20.27 6.39
C ILE A 291 5.54 21.81 6.46
N ASN A 292 5.03 22.40 7.53
CA ASN A 292 5.25 23.82 7.85
C ASN A 292 6.04 23.92 9.16
N LEU A 293 7.33 24.26 9.09
CA LEU A 293 8.18 24.33 10.30
C LEU A 293 8.08 25.69 11.03
N ASN A 294 7.42 26.70 10.43
CA ASN A 294 7.22 28.02 11.04
C ASN A 294 5.82 28.15 11.61
N MET A 295 5.43 27.18 12.43
CA MET A 295 4.21 27.19 13.22
C MET A 295 4.56 26.89 14.68
N SER A 296 3.61 27.10 15.60
CA SER A 296 3.85 26.76 17.00
C SER A 296 4.13 25.26 17.14
N ASN A 297 4.82 24.85 18.21
CA ASN A 297 4.99 23.42 18.48
C ASN A 297 3.63 22.72 18.50
N ASP A 298 2.61 23.28 19.15
CA ASP A 298 1.26 22.71 19.22
C ASP A 298 0.59 22.57 17.83
N ASP A 299 0.71 23.57 16.95
CA ASP A 299 0.13 23.51 15.59
C ASP A 299 0.93 22.58 14.65
N PHE A 300 2.24 22.42 14.88
CA PHE A 300 3.06 21.46 14.14
C PHE A 300 2.61 20.03 14.44
N LEU A 301 2.15 19.81 15.67
CA LEU A 301 1.69 18.53 16.22
C LEU A 301 0.27 18.12 15.75
N GLU A 302 -0.48 18.98 15.06
CA GLU A 302 -1.84 18.73 14.53
C GLU A 302 -1.90 18.46 13.00
N ASN A 303 -0.76 18.46 12.30
CA ASN A 303 -0.72 18.18 10.87
C ASN A 303 -1.18 16.75 10.52
N LYS A 304 -1.67 16.54 9.29
CA LYS A 304 -2.26 15.27 8.80
C LYS A 304 -1.35 14.02 8.97
N ASP A 305 -0.05 14.18 9.13
CA ASP A 305 0.93 13.10 9.38
C ASP A 305 1.06 12.69 10.88
N ASP A 306 0.39 13.42 11.78
CA ASP A 306 0.36 13.20 13.23
C ASP A 306 -0.92 12.54 13.74
N LEU A 307 -1.87 12.22 12.85
CA LEU A 307 -3.07 11.42 13.16
C LEU A 307 -2.77 10.01 13.71
N PHE A 308 -1.49 9.60 13.71
CA PHE A 308 -1.02 8.26 14.04
C PHE A 308 0.03 8.22 15.17
N VAL A 309 0.42 9.37 15.74
CA VAL A 309 1.40 9.39 16.84
C VAL A 309 0.66 9.29 18.17
N GLN A 310 0.75 8.14 18.85
CA GLN A 310 0.32 8.01 20.23
C GLN A 310 1.31 8.76 21.15
N LYS A 311 1.15 10.08 21.27
CA LYS A 311 2.01 10.92 22.12
C LYS A 311 1.76 10.60 23.59
N ARG A 312 2.53 9.65 24.15
CA ARG A 312 2.59 9.41 25.60
C ARG A 312 3.39 10.49 26.33
N VAL A 313 4.34 11.10 25.63
CA VAL A 313 5.29 12.10 26.13
C VAL A 313 5.46 13.17 25.04
N PRO A 314 5.54 14.47 25.39
CA PRO A 314 5.89 15.52 24.45
C PRO A 314 7.20 15.23 23.71
N HIS A 315 7.27 15.54 22.41
CA HIS A 315 8.44 15.26 21.59
C HIS A 315 9.73 15.92 22.14
N ASP A 316 9.62 17.18 22.57
CA ASP A 316 10.76 17.94 23.13
C ASP A 316 11.33 17.29 24.41
N ASP A 317 10.51 16.59 25.21
CA ASP A 317 10.99 15.87 26.40
C ASP A 317 11.78 14.61 26.05
N LEU A 318 11.55 14.02 24.87
CA LEU A 318 12.31 12.87 24.40
C LEU A 318 13.75 13.26 24.06
N HIS A 319 13.95 14.47 23.55
CA HIS A 319 15.28 15.04 23.29
C HIS A 319 16.14 15.09 24.56
N GLU A 320 15.55 15.40 25.73
CA GLU A 320 16.26 15.39 27.01
C GLU A 320 16.79 14.01 27.40
N ARG A 321 16.15 12.93 26.94
CA ARG A 321 16.60 11.54 27.19
C ARG A 321 17.71 11.11 26.23
N VAL A 322 17.76 11.71 25.05
CA VAL A 322 18.69 11.31 23.98
C VAL A 322 19.77 12.35 23.68
N LYS A 323 19.89 13.41 24.48
CA LYS A 323 20.92 14.47 24.34
C LYS A 323 22.37 14.00 24.52
N TYR A 324 23.29 14.56 23.75
CA TYR A 324 24.74 14.27 23.87
C TYR A 324 25.49 15.17 24.86
N GLY A 325 24.91 16.31 25.25
CA GLY A 325 25.49 17.24 26.22
C GLY A 325 24.56 17.54 27.39
N ASP A 326 24.80 18.66 28.08
CA ASP A 326 23.99 19.09 29.22
C ASP A 326 22.54 19.42 28.82
N HIS A 327 22.34 19.88 27.59
CA HIS A 327 21.05 20.22 26.99
C HIS A 327 20.95 19.66 25.57
N PRO A 328 19.73 19.38 25.06
CA PRO A 328 19.52 19.03 23.65
C PRO A 328 20.12 20.04 22.69
N ILE A 329 20.80 19.57 21.65
CA ILE A 329 21.53 20.44 20.72
C ILE A 329 20.57 21.39 20.01
N HIS A 330 19.37 20.91 19.67
CA HIS A 330 18.38 21.70 18.93
C HIS A 330 17.95 22.98 19.69
N GLN A 331 17.97 22.98 21.03
CA GLN A 331 17.56 24.14 21.84
C GLN A 331 18.48 25.35 21.58
N GLY A 332 19.78 25.11 21.43
CA GLY A 332 20.77 26.14 21.09
C GLY A 332 20.68 26.65 19.65
N LEU A 333 19.81 26.05 18.83
CA LEU A 333 19.62 26.41 17.42
C LEU A 333 18.28 27.11 17.14
N LYS A 334 17.43 27.25 18.17
CA LYS A 334 16.14 27.95 18.12
C LYS A 334 16.32 29.40 18.61
N ASP A 335 15.73 30.35 17.90
CA ASP A 335 15.58 31.73 18.35
C ASP A 335 14.41 31.89 19.34
N ASP A 336 13.34 31.15 19.04
CA ASP A 336 12.09 31.12 19.77
C ASP A 336 11.84 29.68 20.17
N GLN A 337 11.90 29.40 21.48
CA GLN A 337 11.76 28.05 22.02
C GLN A 337 10.34 27.48 21.82
N SER A 338 9.36 28.32 21.48
CA SER A 338 7.98 27.90 21.21
C SER A 338 7.74 27.35 19.79
N LYS A 339 8.78 27.40 18.93
CA LYS A 339 8.71 26.94 17.53
C LYS A 339 9.66 25.77 17.28
N ALA A 340 9.28 24.89 16.36
CA ALA A 340 10.12 23.81 15.86
C ALA A 340 11.24 24.31 14.91
N TRP A 341 11.28 25.62 14.60
CA TRP A 341 12.18 26.19 13.60
C TRP A 341 13.63 26.33 14.08
N ILE A 342 14.54 25.62 13.41
CA ILE A 342 15.98 25.67 13.63
C ILE A 342 16.65 26.62 12.63
N LYS A 343 17.56 27.49 13.09
CA LYS A 343 18.29 28.42 12.22
C LYS A 343 19.51 27.78 11.54
N LYS A 344 19.54 27.86 10.21
CA LYS A 344 20.69 27.45 9.38
C LYS A 344 22.00 28.11 9.83
N SER A 345 22.00 29.42 10.09
CA SER A 345 23.21 30.16 10.46
C SER A 345 23.79 29.78 11.83
N LEU A 346 22.95 29.30 12.75
CA LEU A 346 23.40 28.75 14.03
C LEU A 346 23.94 27.33 13.83
N PHE A 347 23.23 26.51 13.05
CA PHE A 347 23.66 25.16 12.72
C PHE A 347 25.02 25.16 12.01
N GLU A 348 25.24 26.07 11.05
CA GLU A 348 26.50 26.18 10.30
C GLU A 348 27.71 26.49 11.19
N LYS A 349 27.52 27.20 12.31
CA LYS A 349 28.58 27.51 13.28
C LYS A 349 28.98 26.34 14.16
N LEU A 350 28.16 25.29 14.25
CA LEU A 350 28.49 24.09 15.01
C LEU A 350 29.68 23.35 14.36
N ASP A 351 30.49 22.71 15.20
CA ASP A 351 31.46 21.74 14.71
C ASP A 351 30.76 20.53 14.08
N TYR A 352 31.50 19.78 13.28
CA TYR A 352 30.94 18.70 12.49
C TYR A 352 30.33 17.58 13.35
N GLN A 353 30.96 17.20 14.46
CA GLN A 353 30.45 16.13 15.31
C GLN A 353 29.14 16.55 15.98
N THR A 354 29.04 17.81 16.42
CA THR A 354 27.79 18.35 16.98
C THR A 354 26.67 18.41 15.94
N LYS A 355 26.98 18.69 14.66
CA LYS A 355 25.98 18.60 13.57
C LYS A 355 25.47 17.17 13.36
N ILE A 356 26.37 16.18 13.39
CA ILE A 356 26.00 14.76 13.30
C ILE A 356 25.11 14.38 14.48
N ASN A 357 25.54 14.73 15.69
CA ASN A 357 24.80 14.45 16.92
C ASN A 357 23.40 15.10 16.91
N CYS A 358 23.26 16.31 16.36
CA CYS A 358 21.96 16.96 16.22
C CYS A 358 20.98 16.15 15.37
N VAL A 359 21.42 15.56 14.26
CA VAL A 359 20.56 14.70 13.42
C VAL A 359 20.27 13.38 14.13
N LYS A 360 21.26 12.81 14.84
CA LYS A 360 21.04 11.59 15.62
C LYS A 360 20.02 11.80 16.75
N GLU A 361 20.10 12.91 17.48
CA GLU A 361 19.13 13.29 18.53
C GLU A 361 17.71 13.29 17.98
N GLU A 362 17.48 13.99 16.87
CA GLU A 362 16.18 14.05 16.20
C GLU A 362 15.69 12.65 15.77
N ALA A 363 16.57 11.86 15.14
CA ALA A 363 16.23 10.51 14.72
C ALA A 363 15.89 9.58 15.89
N MET A 364 16.61 9.68 17.01
CA MET A 364 16.34 8.90 18.22
C MET A 364 15.03 9.32 18.88
N ALA A 365 14.74 10.63 18.97
CA ALA A 365 13.48 11.14 19.51
C ALA A 365 12.28 10.64 18.68
N ILE A 366 12.36 10.72 17.34
CA ILE A 366 11.33 10.19 16.43
C ILE A 366 11.21 8.66 16.57
N ALA A 367 12.32 7.94 16.69
CA ALA A 367 12.31 6.48 16.86
C ALA A 367 11.55 6.05 18.12
N LEU A 368 11.82 6.74 19.23
CA LEU A 368 11.11 6.56 20.50
C LEU A 368 9.62 6.90 20.35
N GLU A 369 9.30 8.09 19.85
CA GLU A 369 7.94 8.62 19.75
C GLU A 369 7.03 7.76 18.86
N ARG A 370 7.54 7.34 17.70
CA ARG A 370 6.71 6.73 16.64
C ARG A 370 6.74 5.22 16.61
N TYR A 371 7.76 4.56 17.18
CA TYR A 371 7.91 3.11 17.02
C TYR A 371 8.04 2.38 18.35
N LEU A 372 8.94 2.82 19.24
CA LEU A 372 9.27 2.08 20.46
C LEU A 372 8.27 2.33 21.60
N ILE A 373 7.99 3.59 21.95
CA ILE A 373 7.05 3.93 23.02
C ILE A 373 5.62 3.45 22.68
N PRO A 374 5.13 3.59 21.44
CA PRO A 374 3.84 3.02 21.05
C PRO A 374 3.82 1.49 20.95
N MET A 375 4.97 0.82 21.10
CA MET A 375 5.14 -0.62 20.92
C MET A 375 4.78 -1.14 19.51
N ILE A 376 4.96 -0.30 18.49
CA ILE A 376 4.81 -0.69 17.07
C ILE A 376 5.98 -1.58 16.64
N SER A 377 7.17 -1.33 17.18
CA SER A 377 8.37 -2.13 16.98
C SER A 377 9.04 -2.44 18.31
N LYS A 378 9.69 -3.60 18.39
CA LYS A 378 10.60 -3.99 19.50
C LYS A 378 12.07 -3.90 19.11
N ASP A 379 12.35 -3.54 17.86
CA ASP A 379 13.69 -3.40 17.31
C ASP A 379 14.06 -1.92 17.24
N GLN A 380 15.00 -1.50 18.07
CA GLN A 380 15.49 -0.12 18.08
C GLN A 380 16.29 0.26 16.83
N GLU A 381 17.05 -0.68 16.24
CA GLU A 381 17.85 -0.37 15.06
C GLU A 381 16.94 -0.10 13.86
N ASN A 382 15.95 -0.97 13.65
CA ASN A 382 14.97 -0.77 12.58
C ASN A 382 14.15 0.51 12.83
N SER A 383 13.73 0.76 14.07
CA SER A 383 13.00 1.99 14.43
C SER A 383 13.82 3.25 14.13
N TYR A 384 15.12 3.22 14.45
CA TYR A 384 16.05 4.31 14.17
C TYR A 384 16.29 4.51 12.66
N LYS A 385 16.47 3.42 11.90
CA LYS A 385 16.60 3.44 10.43
C LYS A 385 15.36 4.04 9.77
N LEU A 386 14.16 3.66 10.22
CA LEU A 386 12.90 4.23 9.74
C LEU A 386 12.77 5.72 10.08
N ALA A 387 13.16 6.13 11.29
CA ALA A 387 13.18 7.54 11.69
C ALA A 387 14.13 8.38 10.80
N LEU A 388 15.34 7.89 10.56
CA LEU A 388 16.30 8.53 9.65
C LEU A 388 15.75 8.65 8.22
N ALA A 389 15.11 7.59 7.71
CA ALA A 389 14.49 7.62 6.39
C ALA A 389 13.42 8.73 6.30
N ARG A 390 12.61 8.89 7.35
CA ARG A 390 11.61 9.96 7.42
C ARG A 390 12.26 11.36 7.48
N ILE A 391 13.32 11.54 8.25
CA ILE A 391 14.09 12.81 8.25
C ILE A 391 14.55 13.15 6.82
N CYS A 392 15.09 12.16 6.10
CA CYS A 392 15.62 12.35 4.75
C CYS A 392 14.53 12.58 3.69
N THR A 393 13.25 12.31 3.97
CA THR A 393 12.19 12.30 2.96
C THR A 393 10.99 13.17 3.33
N THR A 394 10.28 12.84 4.41
CA THR A 394 8.92 13.32 4.70
C THR A 394 8.78 14.21 5.93
N LEU A 395 9.77 14.27 6.83
CA LEU A 395 9.68 15.08 8.07
C LEU A 395 10.43 16.41 8.00
N THR A 396 11.45 16.50 7.15
CA THR A 396 12.25 17.73 7.03
C THR A 396 12.35 18.19 5.58
N ARG A 397 12.80 19.43 5.37
CA ARG A 397 13.05 20.00 4.03
C ARG A 397 14.32 20.82 3.99
N GLY A 398 14.73 21.16 2.76
CA GLY A 398 15.80 22.12 2.51
C GLY A 398 17.16 21.63 3.01
N TRP A 399 17.92 22.55 3.62
CA TRP A 399 19.32 22.33 3.97
C TRP A 399 19.54 21.23 5.02
N PHE A 400 18.62 21.07 5.99
CA PHE A 400 18.76 20.06 7.04
C PHE A 400 18.58 18.65 6.47
N ARG A 401 17.57 18.49 5.60
CA ARG A 401 17.36 17.25 4.83
C ARG A 401 18.57 16.90 3.96
N GLN A 402 19.10 17.89 3.23
CA GLN A 402 20.28 17.69 2.38
C GLN A 402 21.50 17.26 3.23
N PHE A 403 21.71 17.90 4.37
CA PHE A 403 22.79 17.53 5.30
C PHE A 403 22.64 16.08 5.79
N ALA A 404 21.43 15.65 6.15
CA ALA A 404 21.15 14.28 6.57
C ALA A 404 21.42 13.27 5.44
N ILE A 405 21.03 13.57 4.20
CA ILE A 405 21.31 12.70 3.05
C ILE A 405 22.79 12.60 2.77
N ASP A 406 23.50 13.74 2.75
CA ASP A 406 24.92 13.77 2.42
C ASP A 406 25.76 13.04 3.49
N ASN A 407 25.33 13.08 4.75
CA ASN A 407 26.06 12.45 5.86
C ASN A 407 25.45 11.11 6.30
N HIS A 408 24.51 10.55 5.55
CA HIS A 408 23.81 9.31 5.90
C HIS A 408 24.73 8.15 6.33
N PRO A 409 25.88 7.87 5.67
CA PRO A 409 26.80 6.81 6.08
C PRO A 409 27.41 7.00 7.48
N LYS A 410 27.30 8.20 8.06
CA LYS A 410 27.80 8.53 9.40
C LYS A 410 26.78 8.26 10.51
N PHE A 411 25.51 8.02 10.15
CA PHE A 411 24.46 7.74 11.12
C PHE A 411 24.26 6.25 11.42
N SER A 412 25.02 5.35 10.78
CA SER A 412 24.80 3.89 10.91
C SER A 412 24.98 3.34 12.32
N ASN A 413 25.68 4.05 13.21
CA ASN A 413 25.92 3.62 14.58
C ASN A 413 24.92 4.28 15.55
N LEU A 414 23.99 3.48 16.06
CA LEU A 414 23.13 3.83 17.20
C LEU A 414 23.91 3.63 18.50
N ASP A 415 24.24 4.72 19.18
CA ASP A 415 25.12 4.74 20.36
C ASP A 415 24.36 4.87 21.69
N LYS A 416 23.02 4.79 21.65
CA LYS A 416 22.15 4.84 22.83
C LYS A 416 21.19 3.67 22.86
N ASP A 417 20.92 3.20 24.07
CA ASP A 417 19.91 2.17 24.33
C ASP A 417 18.52 2.82 24.37
N LEU A 418 17.86 2.84 23.21
CA LEU A 418 16.51 3.39 23.08
C LEU A 418 15.47 2.47 23.70
N LEU A 419 15.71 1.16 23.79
CA LEU A 419 14.78 0.21 24.41
C LEU A 419 14.67 0.47 25.91
N SER A 420 15.79 0.64 26.60
CA SER A 420 15.78 1.01 28.02
C SER A 420 15.06 2.33 28.24
N ILE A 421 15.35 3.35 27.43
CA ILE A 421 14.66 4.66 27.52
C ILE A 421 13.16 4.51 27.28
N ALA A 422 12.75 3.73 26.28
CA ALA A 422 11.35 3.49 25.98
C ALA A 422 10.65 2.79 27.14
N ASN A 423 11.23 1.73 27.69
CA ASN A 423 10.68 0.99 28.82
C ASN A 423 10.51 1.88 30.05
N ASP A 424 11.52 2.68 30.40
CA ASP A 424 11.44 3.66 31.49
C ASP A 424 10.28 4.65 31.30
N ILE A 425 10.04 5.10 30.07
CA ILE A 425 8.95 6.00 29.74
C ILE A 425 7.61 5.27 29.83
N ILE A 426 7.53 4.05 29.31
CA ILE A 426 6.32 3.20 29.36
C ILE A 426 5.94 2.91 30.82
N GLU A 427 6.91 2.66 31.70
CA GLU A 427 6.69 2.40 33.12
C GLU A 427 6.27 3.65 33.90
N LYS A 428 6.90 4.81 33.60
CA LYS A 428 6.56 6.10 34.25
C LYS A 428 5.24 6.68 33.77
N PHE A 429 4.90 6.45 32.50
CA PHE A 429 3.67 6.87 31.86
C PHE A 429 2.93 5.62 31.34
N PRO A 430 2.47 4.73 32.24
CA PRO A 430 1.71 3.57 31.83
C PRO A 430 0.49 4.07 31.09
N ILE A 431 0.15 3.40 29.99
CA ILE A 431 -1.08 3.69 29.25
C ILE A 431 -2.19 3.67 30.30
N LYS A 432 -2.81 4.81 30.59
CA LYS A 432 -4.21 4.78 30.99
C LYS A 432 -4.84 4.08 29.81
N GLN A 433 -5.12 2.78 29.92
CA GLN A 433 -6.11 2.15 29.05
C GLN A 433 -7.20 3.19 28.98
N LYS A 434 -7.53 3.67 27.78
CA LYS A 434 -8.70 4.53 27.63
C LYS A 434 -9.74 3.84 28.49
N ARG A 435 -10.20 4.50 29.57
CA ARG A 435 -11.44 4.05 30.19
C ARG A 435 -12.35 3.85 28.99
N PRO A 436 -12.89 2.64 28.75
CA PRO A 436 -13.77 2.43 27.61
C PRO A 436 -14.71 3.62 27.65
N ASP A 437 -14.80 4.38 26.54
CA ASP A 437 -15.65 5.57 26.47
C ASP A 437 -16.96 5.16 27.14
N ILE A 438 -17.23 5.68 28.34
CA ILE A 438 -18.37 5.21 29.12
C ILE A 438 -19.54 5.61 28.24
N ILE A 439 -20.20 4.61 27.66
CA ILE A 439 -21.41 4.83 26.89
C ILE A 439 -22.44 5.21 27.96
N GLU A 440 -22.61 6.51 28.18
CA GLU A 440 -23.68 7.01 29.03
C GLU A 440 -24.98 6.77 28.27
N HIS A 441 -25.66 5.68 28.64
CA HIS A 441 -27.03 5.42 28.25
C HIS A 441 -27.95 6.39 28.99
N ASP A 442 -29.10 6.72 28.39
CA ASP A 442 -30.14 7.41 29.15
C ASP A 442 -30.62 6.52 30.31
N PRO A 443 -31.24 7.11 31.36
CA PRO A 443 -31.67 6.36 32.53
C PRO A 443 -32.66 5.22 32.23
N GLU A 444 -33.44 5.31 31.15
CA GLU A 444 -34.44 4.30 30.77
C GLU A 444 -33.77 3.07 30.14
N ILE A 445 -32.85 3.27 29.20
CA ILE A 445 -32.01 2.21 28.61
C ILE A 445 -31.17 1.53 29.68
N GLN A 446 -30.59 2.32 30.60
CA GLN A 446 -29.79 1.77 31.70
C GLN A 446 -30.63 0.87 32.61
N ALA A 447 -31.87 1.26 32.94
CA ALA A 447 -32.78 0.45 33.73
C ALA A 447 -33.14 -0.88 33.03
N ILE A 448 -33.38 -0.84 31.71
CA ILE A 448 -33.61 -2.06 30.91
C ILE A 448 -32.36 -2.96 30.98
N PHE A 449 -31.16 -2.43 30.78
CA PHE A 449 -29.92 -3.22 30.80
C PHE A 449 -29.65 -3.84 32.18
N GLU A 450 -29.92 -3.10 33.26
CA GLU A 450 -29.79 -3.59 34.63
C GLU A 450 -30.80 -4.70 34.95
N SER A 451 -32.00 -4.67 34.35
CA SER A 451 -33.01 -5.73 34.51
C SER A 451 -32.58 -7.05 33.84
N ILE A 452 -31.81 -6.99 32.75
CA ILE A 452 -31.38 -8.15 31.95
C ILE A 452 -30.04 -8.73 32.46
N ARG A 453 -29.20 -7.89 33.08
CA ARG A 453 -27.84 -8.25 33.53
C ARG A 453 -27.78 -9.49 34.43
N PRO A 454 -28.66 -9.69 35.43
CA PRO A 454 -28.66 -10.91 36.26
C PRO A 454 -28.91 -12.20 35.47
N TYR A 455 -29.58 -12.10 34.33
CA TYR A 455 -29.93 -13.23 33.46
C TYR A 455 -28.95 -13.42 32.30
N THR A 456 -27.86 -12.65 32.29
CA THR A 456 -26.83 -12.70 31.26
C THR A 456 -25.60 -13.44 31.77
N LYS A 457 -25.20 -14.50 31.08
CA LYS A 457 -23.99 -15.28 31.39
C LYS A 457 -22.98 -15.15 30.25
N THR A 458 -21.72 -14.90 30.59
CA THR A 458 -20.62 -14.95 29.61
C THR A 458 -20.30 -16.40 29.27
N ILE A 459 -20.08 -16.69 27.99
CA ILE A 459 -19.64 -18.02 27.54
C ILE A 459 -18.14 -18.12 27.78
N SER A 460 -17.73 -19.09 28.62
CA SER A 460 -16.37 -19.19 29.16
C SER A 460 -15.31 -19.57 28.13
N SER A 461 -15.70 -20.28 27.07
CA SER A 461 -14.78 -20.75 26.04
C SER A 461 -15.52 -21.13 24.76
N PHE A 462 -14.89 -20.85 23.63
CA PHE A 462 -15.31 -21.36 22.32
C PHE A 462 -14.22 -22.27 21.75
N ASN A 463 -14.62 -23.22 20.90
CA ASN A 463 -13.67 -23.98 20.10
C ASN A 463 -12.80 -23.03 19.27
N LYS A 464 -11.50 -23.27 19.26
CA LYS A 464 -10.54 -22.47 18.47
C LYS A 464 -10.90 -22.56 16.99
N ILE A 465 -10.94 -21.42 16.33
CA ILE A 465 -10.98 -21.34 14.87
C ILE A 465 -9.59 -21.78 14.38
N ARG A 466 -9.54 -22.79 13.51
CA ARG A 466 -8.26 -23.27 12.94
C ARG A 466 -8.03 -22.56 11.61
N GLY A 467 -7.06 -21.66 11.56
CA GLY A 467 -6.50 -21.18 10.30
C GLY A 467 -5.49 -22.20 9.77
N TYR A 468 -5.43 -22.36 8.45
CA TYR A 468 -4.42 -23.23 7.82
C TYR A 468 -3.01 -22.58 7.76
N ASP A 469 -2.89 -21.29 8.09
CA ASP A 469 -1.64 -20.52 8.04
C ASP A 469 -1.29 -19.75 9.33
N SER A 470 0.02 -19.51 9.54
CA SER A 470 0.59 -18.76 10.68
C SER A 470 0.27 -17.25 10.73
N TYR A 471 -0.47 -16.74 9.73
CA TYR A 471 -0.71 -15.31 9.48
C TYR A 471 -2.10 -14.80 9.89
N THR A 472 -2.92 -15.67 10.49
CA THR A 472 -4.30 -15.34 10.87
C THR A 472 -4.47 -15.34 12.39
N LYS A 473 -5.10 -14.29 12.92
CA LYS A 473 -5.50 -14.19 14.33
C LYS A 473 -7.00 -14.03 14.42
N SER A 474 -7.62 -14.74 15.35
CA SER A 474 -9.07 -14.66 15.57
C SER A 474 -9.40 -14.65 17.06
N GLU A 475 -10.38 -13.85 17.44
CA GLU A 475 -10.94 -13.82 18.79
C GLU A 475 -12.46 -14.04 18.72
N ARG A 476 -12.98 -14.84 19.66
CA ARG A 476 -14.41 -15.13 19.77
C ARG A 476 -14.88 -14.98 21.20
N THR A 477 -15.94 -14.20 21.38
CA THR A 477 -16.57 -13.91 22.67
C THR A 477 -18.08 -14.00 22.54
N GLY A 478 -18.78 -14.32 23.62
CA GLY A 478 -20.23 -14.39 23.55
C GLY A 478 -20.90 -14.39 24.91
N ILE A 479 -22.19 -14.10 24.88
CA ILE A 479 -23.09 -14.10 26.04
C ILE A 479 -24.33 -14.93 25.72
N LYS A 480 -24.88 -15.56 26.75
CA LYS A 480 -26.20 -16.17 26.75
C LYS A 480 -27.11 -15.35 27.65
N ILE A 481 -28.24 -14.91 27.12
CA ILE A 481 -29.28 -14.16 27.83
C ILE A 481 -30.46 -15.12 27.98
N THR A 482 -30.79 -15.48 29.22
CA THR A 482 -32.01 -16.25 29.51
C THR A 482 -33.16 -15.28 29.74
N SER A 483 -34.35 -15.57 29.22
CA SER A 483 -35.50 -14.71 29.47
C SER A 483 -35.83 -14.69 30.97
N PRO A 484 -36.07 -13.51 31.56
CA PRO A 484 -36.51 -13.38 32.95
C PRO A 484 -37.96 -13.85 33.15
N VAL A 485 -38.74 -13.97 32.06
CA VAL A 485 -40.15 -14.36 32.06
C VAL A 485 -40.31 -15.86 31.77
N ASN A 486 -39.46 -16.40 30.89
CA ASN A 486 -39.51 -17.81 30.49
C ASN A 486 -38.09 -18.43 30.54
N SER A 487 -37.81 -19.22 31.57
CA SER A 487 -36.48 -19.82 31.77
C SER A 487 -36.04 -20.78 30.66
N ASP A 488 -36.99 -21.30 29.87
CA ASP A 488 -36.73 -22.21 28.76
C ASP A 488 -36.31 -21.46 27.49
N VAL A 489 -36.59 -20.16 27.41
CA VAL A 489 -36.18 -19.32 26.29
C VAL A 489 -34.86 -18.63 26.61
N SER A 490 -33.92 -18.77 25.69
CA SER A 490 -32.66 -18.04 25.77
C SER A 490 -32.13 -17.69 24.40
N VAL A 491 -31.40 -16.59 24.35
CA VAL A 491 -30.72 -16.08 23.16
C VAL A 491 -29.23 -16.09 23.41
N THR A 492 -28.46 -16.49 22.40
CA THR A 492 -27.01 -16.44 22.42
C THR A 492 -26.52 -15.41 21.41
N ALA A 493 -25.67 -14.50 21.87
CA ALA A 493 -24.99 -13.52 21.04
C ALA A 493 -23.49 -13.85 21.00
N ILE A 494 -22.94 -13.99 19.81
CA ILE A 494 -21.53 -14.32 19.57
C ILE A 494 -20.92 -13.25 18.69
N ILE A 495 -19.77 -12.74 19.12
CA ILE A 495 -18.91 -11.87 18.33
C ILE A 495 -17.67 -12.65 17.95
N THR A 496 -17.37 -12.69 16.66
CA THR A 496 -16.10 -13.20 16.14
C THR A 496 -15.38 -12.07 15.42
N THR A 497 -14.13 -11.82 15.79
CA THR A 497 -13.23 -10.92 15.06
C THR A 497 -12.09 -11.73 14.47
N MET A 498 -11.66 -11.36 13.28
CA MET A 498 -10.55 -11.98 12.60
C MET A 498 -9.67 -10.92 11.94
N TYR A 499 -8.38 -11.15 12.01
CA TYR A 499 -7.34 -10.32 11.44
C TYR A 499 -6.37 -11.20 10.67
N MET A 500 -6.05 -10.76 9.46
CA MET A 500 -5.12 -11.43 8.59
C MET A 500 -4.16 -10.39 8.02
N PHE A 501 -2.89 -10.75 7.95
CA PHE A 501 -1.86 -9.89 7.39
C PHE A 501 -0.91 -10.71 6.55
N HIS A 502 -0.54 -10.19 5.38
CA HIS A 502 0.51 -10.77 4.56
C HIS A 502 1.66 -9.79 4.47
N ASN A 503 2.86 -10.25 4.82
CA ASN A 503 4.09 -9.43 4.81
C ASN A 503 4.92 -9.70 3.55
N ASP A 504 4.29 -9.79 2.38
CA ASP A 504 5.11 -9.92 1.16
C ASP A 504 5.78 -8.57 0.89
N GLU A 505 7.06 -8.59 0.53
CA GLU A 505 7.87 -7.39 0.28
C GLU A 505 7.28 -6.53 -0.85
N CYS A 506 6.45 -7.13 -1.70
CA CYS A 506 5.89 -6.49 -2.90
C CYS A 506 4.43 -6.04 -2.78
N ASN A 507 3.64 -6.52 -1.79
CA ASN A 507 2.23 -6.12 -1.62
C ASN A 507 1.67 -6.46 -0.23
N PRO A 508 2.13 -5.78 0.84
CA PRO A 508 1.59 -6.04 2.17
C PRO A 508 0.13 -5.60 2.25
N TYR A 509 -0.72 -6.53 2.67
CA TYR A 509 -2.14 -6.28 2.90
C TYR A 509 -2.54 -6.71 4.30
N ALA A 510 -3.47 -5.95 4.89
CA ALA A 510 -4.08 -6.24 6.17
C ALA A 510 -5.60 -6.27 5.98
N ARG A 511 -6.25 -7.31 6.52
CA ARG A 511 -7.70 -7.48 6.47
C ARG A 511 -8.23 -7.73 7.86
N TRP A 512 -9.36 -7.09 8.14
CA TRP A 512 -10.14 -7.29 9.34
C TRP A 512 -11.57 -7.66 8.95
N THR A 513 -12.08 -8.70 9.59
CA THR A 513 -13.48 -9.08 9.49
C THR A 513 -14.06 -9.21 10.89
N ALA A 514 -15.32 -8.84 11.04
CA ALA A 514 -16.07 -9.10 12.26
C ALA A 514 -17.48 -9.56 11.94
N SER A 515 -18.01 -10.48 12.75
CA SER A 515 -19.40 -10.89 12.73
C SER A 515 -20.01 -10.81 14.12
N VAL A 516 -21.25 -10.34 14.18
CA VAL A 516 -22.14 -10.43 15.33
C VAL A 516 -23.33 -11.29 14.91
N VAL A 517 -23.48 -12.42 15.58
CA VAL A 517 -24.55 -13.38 15.37
C VAL A 517 -25.39 -13.42 16.64
N ILE A 518 -26.68 -13.14 16.51
CA ILE A 518 -27.66 -13.19 17.61
C ILE A 518 -28.73 -14.19 17.20
N LEU A 519 -28.86 -15.28 17.95
CA LEU A 519 -29.74 -16.41 17.60
C LEU A 519 -30.35 -17.05 18.86
N PRO A 520 -31.47 -17.77 18.73
CA PRO A 520 -32.00 -18.58 19.82
C PRO A 520 -30.96 -19.63 20.26
N THR A 521 -30.80 -19.90 21.56
CA THR A 521 -29.68 -20.77 22.00
C THR A 521 -29.77 -22.20 21.47
N TYR A 522 -30.98 -22.76 21.28
CA TYR A 522 -31.15 -24.09 20.68
C TYR A 522 -30.60 -24.17 19.25
N ASP A 523 -30.61 -23.05 18.51
CA ASP A 523 -30.06 -22.95 17.16
C ASP A 523 -28.52 -23.00 17.12
N LEU A 524 -27.86 -22.86 18.28
CA LEU A 524 -26.41 -23.05 18.44
C LEU A 524 -26.05 -24.51 18.66
N GLU A 525 -26.86 -25.25 19.42
CA GLU A 525 -26.66 -26.67 19.74
C GLU A 525 -26.76 -27.53 18.46
N ILE A 526 -27.69 -27.18 17.56
CA ILE A 526 -27.81 -27.80 16.23
C ILE A 526 -26.55 -27.55 15.36
N LEU A 527 -25.84 -26.44 15.57
CA LEU A 527 -24.59 -26.15 14.86
C LEU A 527 -23.40 -26.94 15.42
N SER A 528 -23.43 -27.36 16.69
CA SER A 528 -22.39 -28.20 17.28
C SER A 528 -22.53 -29.69 16.94
N ASP A 529 -23.75 -30.19 16.75
CA ASP A 529 -24.02 -31.63 16.57
C ASP A 529 -23.79 -32.14 15.15
N ASN A 530 -23.75 -31.26 14.14
CA ASN A 530 -23.39 -31.62 12.76
C ASN A 530 -21.86 -31.85 12.55
N ASN A 531 -21.11 -32.12 13.63
CA ASN A 531 -19.65 -32.34 13.64
C ASN A 531 -19.23 -33.82 13.60
N GLU A 532 -20.13 -34.76 13.31
CA GLU A 532 -19.70 -36.10 12.87
C GLU A 532 -19.32 -36.03 11.38
N ASP A 533 -18.11 -35.50 11.12
CA ASP A 533 -17.38 -35.73 9.88
C ASP A 533 -17.22 -37.25 9.72
N LYS A 534 -18.09 -37.87 8.91
CA LYS A 534 -17.79 -39.13 8.22
C LYS A 534 -16.63 -38.84 7.28
N ASP A 535 -15.41 -38.98 7.79
CA ASP A 535 -14.21 -39.38 7.06
C ASP A 535 -13.05 -39.45 8.06
N ARG A 536 -13.08 -40.53 8.85
CA ARG A 536 -11.89 -41.15 9.41
C ARG A 536 -12.00 -42.63 9.16
N ARG A 537 -11.28 -43.12 8.16
CA ARG A 537 -10.65 -44.43 8.30
C ARG A 537 -9.28 -44.13 8.88
N ASP A 538 -9.18 -44.41 10.17
CA ASP A 538 -7.92 -44.71 10.83
C ASP A 538 -7.27 -45.88 10.07
N ASP A 539 -5.95 -45.83 9.90
CA ASP A 539 -5.06 -46.99 10.03
C ASP A 539 -3.64 -46.43 10.06
N ASP A 540 -3.13 -46.21 11.27
CA ASP A 540 -1.70 -46.16 11.54
C ASP A 540 -1.18 -47.61 11.72
N ASP A 541 0.07 -47.80 11.29
CA ASP A 541 1.01 -48.89 11.61
C ASP A 541 0.88 -50.25 10.88
N GLU A 542 1.85 -50.59 10.02
CA GLU A 542 2.96 -51.54 10.35
C GLU A 542 3.79 -51.93 9.10
N ASP A 543 5.09 -52.09 9.33
CA ASP A 543 6.12 -52.65 8.45
C ASP A 543 5.76 -54.03 7.88
N SER A 544 6.07 -54.30 6.60
CA SER A 544 6.79 -55.52 6.16
C SER A 544 7.04 -55.58 4.65
N SER A 545 8.33 -55.57 4.30
CA SER A 545 9.04 -56.44 3.34
C SER A 545 8.32 -57.18 2.19
N ASP A 546 8.98 -57.07 1.03
CA ASP A 546 9.29 -58.13 0.04
C ASP A 546 8.37 -58.37 -1.19
N ASP A 547 9.07 -58.27 -2.34
CA ASP A 547 9.08 -59.11 -3.54
C ASP A 547 8.08 -58.92 -4.72
N GLU A 548 8.73 -58.57 -5.84
CA GLU A 548 8.70 -59.16 -7.19
C GLU A 548 7.49 -59.01 -8.13
N ASP A 549 7.84 -58.46 -9.31
CA ASP A 549 7.44 -58.84 -10.68
C ASP A 549 5.97 -59.16 -11.00
N SER A 550 5.38 -58.38 -11.91
CA SER A 550 5.14 -58.84 -13.28
C SER A 550 4.44 -57.79 -14.14
N SER A 551 4.78 -57.84 -15.43
CA SER A 551 4.20 -57.12 -16.56
C SER A 551 2.67 -57.26 -16.69
N ASP A 552 2.02 -56.26 -17.27
CA ASP A 552 1.38 -56.38 -18.60
C ASP A 552 0.58 -55.11 -18.94
N ASP A 553 0.68 -54.72 -20.20
CA ASP A 553 -0.03 -53.65 -20.89
C ASP A 553 -1.55 -53.81 -20.81
N GLU A 554 -2.30 -52.71 -20.61
CA GLU A 554 -3.53 -52.45 -21.38
C GLU A 554 -3.83 -50.93 -21.39
N ASP A 555 -3.70 -50.34 -22.57
CA ASP A 555 -4.28 -49.06 -22.95
C ASP A 555 -5.79 -49.01 -22.65
N LYS A 556 -6.24 -47.99 -21.91
CA LYS A 556 -7.60 -47.44 -22.05
C LYS A 556 -7.58 -45.92 -21.84
N ASP A 557 -7.76 -45.23 -22.96
CA ASP A 557 -8.15 -43.83 -23.06
C ASP A 557 -9.27 -43.47 -22.08
N ARG A 558 -9.03 -42.42 -21.28
CA ARG A 558 -10.06 -41.47 -20.85
C ARG A 558 -9.46 -40.07 -20.82
N SER A 559 -10.00 -39.25 -21.72
CA SER A 559 -9.86 -37.82 -21.78
C SER A 559 -10.64 -37.14 -20.65
N ASP A 560 -10.41 -35.83 -20.55
CA ASP A 560 -11.25 -34.77 -19.96
C ASP A 560 -10.71 -34.20 -18.64
N ASP A 561 -9.95 -33.12 -18.80
CA ASP A 561 -10.23 -31.80 -18.22
C ASP A 561 -10.65 -31.73 -16.76
N GLU A 562 -9.67 -31.53 -15.88
CA GLU A 562 -9.87 -30.77 -14.65
C GLU A 562 -8.72 -29.75 -14.52
N ASP A 563 -8.92 -28.59 -15.18
CA ASP A 563 -8.34 -27.32 -14.76
C ASP A 563 -8.84 -27.00 -13.34
N GLU A 564 -8.20 -27.57 -12.33
CA GLU A 564 -8.28 -27.04 -10.97
C GLU A 564 -7.37 -25.80 -10.88
N ASP A 565 -7.91 -24.67 -11.35
CA ASP A 565 -7.54 -23.35 -10.85
C ASP A 565 -7.54 -23.43 -9.31
N ARG A 566 -6.34 -23.39 -8.71
CA ARG A 566 -6.19 -23.36 -7.26
C ARG A 566 -6.79 -22.06 -6.72
N ASP A 567 -8.05 -22.17 -6.32
CA ASP A 567 -8.75 -21.28 -5.44
C ASP A 567 -7.84 -20.87 -4.26
N MET A 568 -7.28 -19.66 -4.30
CA MET A 568 -6.92 -18.97 -3.04
C MET A 568 -8.18 -18.46 -2.35
N ASP A 569 -9.14 -19.35 -2.09
CA ASP A 569 -10.23 -19.11 -1.16
C ASP A 569 -9.69 -19.35 0.26
N PHE A 570 -9.84 -18.35 1.14
CA PHE A 570 -9.25 -18.36 2.48
C PHE A 570 -9.74 -19.58 3.27
N SER A 571 -8.89 -20.60 3.42
CA SER A 571 -9.24 -21.80 4.18
C SER A 571 -9.03 -21.53 5.67
N PHE A 572 -10.13 -21.29 6.39
CA PHE A 572 -10.19 -21.44 7.84
C PHE A 572 -11.37 -22.34 8.20
N LYS A 573 -11.17 -23.25 9.16
CA LYS A 573 -12.26 -24.09 9.68
C LYS A 573 -12.87 -23.36 10.86
N ASP A 574 -14.08 -22.84 10.68
CA ASP A 574 -14.94 -22.36 11.78
C ASP A 574 -15.84 -23.51 12.27
N PRO A 575 -15.59 -24.06 13.47
CA PRO A 575 -16.39 -25.17 14.02
C PRO A 575 -17.87 -24.86 14.18
N LEU A 576 -18.24 -23.58 14.24
CA LEU A 576 -19.63 -23.13 14.39
C LEU A 576 -20.25 -22.64 13.07
N LYS A 577 -19.46 -22.48 12.00
CA LYS A 577 -19.88 -21.93 10.70
C LYS A 577 -20.65 -20.60 10.82
N ILE A 578 -20.23 -19.72 11.73
CA ILE A 578 -20.87 -18.42 12.06
C ILE A 578 -20.00 -17.20 11.75
N HIS A 579 -18.75 -17.40 11.33
CA HIS A 579 -17.92 -16.33 10.80
C HIS A 579 -17.95 -16.35 9.26
N PRO A 580 -18.39 -15.27 8.61
CA PRO A 580 -18.47 -15.23 7.16
C PRO A 580 -17.08 -15.09 6.56
N ASN A 581 -16.80 -15.86 5.51
CA ASN A 581 -15.59 -15.65 4.71
C ASN A 581 -15.76 -14.39 3.85
N TYR A 582 -14.73 -13.54 3.81
CA TYR A 582 -14.72 -12.28 3.07
C TYR A 582 -13.81 -12.43 1.84
N THR A 583 -14.42 -12.44 0.65
CA THR A 583 -13.71 -12.66 -0.61
C THR A 583 -13.05 -11.37 -1.08
N SER A 584 -11.75 -11.45 -1.40
CA SER A 584 -10.97 -10.27 -1.79
C SER A 584 -11.26 -9.80 -3.21
N TYR A 585 -11.50 -10.72 -4.13
CA TYR A 585 -11.77 -10.41 -5.54
C TYR A 585 -13.14 -9.76 -5.70
N GLU A 586 -14.16 -10.34 -5.09
CA GLU A 586 -15.55 -9.90 -5.25
C GLU A 586 -15.99 -8.91 -4.17
N ARG A 587 -15.08 -8.58 -3.22
CA ARG A 587 -15.29 -7.67 -2.07
C ARG A 587 -16.58 -7.93 -1.31
N LYS A 588 -17.02 -9.18 -1.24
CA LYS A 588 -18.29 -9.57 -0.62
C LYS A 588 -18.08 -10.70 0.37
N PHE A 589 -19.09 -10.94 1.20
CA PHE A 589 -19.08 -12.11 2.08
C PHE A 589 -19.70 -13.29 1.33
N SER A 590 -18.98 -14.41 1.24
CA SER A 590 -19.41 -15.61 0.49
C SER A 590 -20.30 -16.55 1.32
N LYS A 591 -20.11 -16.64 2.64
CA LYS A 591 -20.83 -17.59 3.51
C LYS A 591 -21.62 -16.88 4.62
N LEU A 592 -22.76 -16.28 4.26
CA LEU A 592 -23.67 -15.64 5.22
C LEU A 592 -24.83 -16.56 5.57
N THR A 593 -25.03 -16.82 6.85
CA THR A 593 -26.24 -17.49 7.34
C THR A 593 -27.35 -16.48 7.63
N SER A 594 -28.60 -16.96 7.70
CA SER A 594 -29.75 -16.12 8.08
C SER A 594 -29.56 -15.39 9.41
N LYS A 595 -28.74 -15.97 10.31
CA LYS A 595 -28.49 -15.60 11.70
C LYS A 595 -27.54 -14.40 11.91
N HIS A 596 -26.91 -13.88 10.85
CA HIS A 596 -25.97 -12.74 10.96
C HIS A 596 -26.71 -11.40 11.16
N THR A 597 -26.53 -10.77 12.32
CA THR A 597 -27.11 -9.46 12.64
C THR A 597 -26.23 -8.31 12.13
N PHE A 598 -24.90 -8.45 12.25
CA PHE A 598 -23.94 -7.47 11.76
C PHE A 598 -22.69 -8.17 11.23
N VAL A 599 -22.21 -7.75 10.06
CA VAL A 599 -20.96 -8.20 9.48
C VAL A 599 -20.20 -7.00 8.95
N LEU A 600 -18.90 -6.95 9.26
CA LEU A 600 -17.98 -5.89 8.88
C LEU A 600 -16.76 -6.49 8.19
N GLY A 601 -16.37 -5.88 7.08
CA GLY A 601 -15.17 -6.23 6.30
C GLY A 601 -14.40 -4.95 5.99
N ILE A 602 -13.14 -4.93 6.40
CA ILE A 602 -12.20 -3.83 6.20
C ILE A 602 -10.94 -4.42 5.59
N ALA A 603 -10.49 -3.84 4.49
CA ALA A 603 -9.19 -4.14 3.91
C ALA A 603 -8.36 -2.84 3.87
N ALA A 604 -7.10 -2.98 4.23
CA ALA A 604 -6.09 -1.96 3.99
C ALA A 604 -5.01 -2.61 3.14
N ASN A 605 -4.79 -2.04 1.97
CA ASN A 605 -3.63 -2.38 1.17
C ASN A 605 -2.69 -1.19 1.24
N THR A 606 -1.39 -1.46 1.28
CA THR A 606 -0.48 -0.46 0.73
C THR A 606 -0.77 -0.43 -0.76
N GLY A 607 -1.43 0.61 -1.24
CA GLY A 607 -1.54 0.84 -2.67
C GLY A 607 -0.13 1.11 -3.17
N GLY A 608 0.55 0.04 -3.56
CA GLY A 608 1.99 -0.03 -3.63
C GLY A 608 2.41 -1.27 -4.41
N GLY A 609 2.00 -1.36 -5.68
CA GLY A 609 2.99 -1.84 -6.65
C GLY A 609 4.24 -0.97 -6.52
N SER A 610 5.42 -1.43 -6.95
CA SER A 610 6.77 -0.91 -6.62
C SER A 610 7.04 0.60 -6.80
N TRP A 611 6.03 1.43 -7.10
CA TRP A 611 6.09 2.86 -7.34
C TRP A 611 4.99 3.70 -6.68
N ARG A 612 4.31 3.25 -5.63
CA ARG A 612 3.42 4.13 -4.84
C ARG A 612 3.85 4.18 -3.37
N GLY A 613 4.14 5.40 -2.91
CA GLY A 613 4.35 5.67 -1.49
C GLY A 613 3.12 5.22 -0.71
N GLY A 614 3.30 4.28 0.22
CA GLY A 614 2.23 3.75 1.05
C GLY A 614 1.57 4.86 1.85
N ARG A 615 0.46 5.39 1.33
CA ARG A 615 -0.67 5.71 2.19
C ARG A 615 -1.38 4.38 2.43
N ASP A 616 -1.82 4.13 3.65
CA ASP A 616 -2.84 3.11 3.87
C ASP A 616 -4.05 3.48 3.00
N ILE A 617 -4.23 2.77 1.89
CA ILE A 617 -5.45 2.92 1.09
C ILE A 617 -6.44 1.99 1.78
N TRP A 618 -7.24 2.57 2.68
CA TRP A 618 -8.40 1.88 3.20
C TRP A 618 -9.36 1.62 2.05
N GLU A 619 -9.58 0.35 1.75
CA GLU A 619 -10.61 -0.04 0.81
C GLU A 619 -12.00 0.37 1.34
N PRO A 620 -13.03 0.44 0.47
CA PRO A 620 -14.39 0.66 0.92
C PRO A 620 -14.78 -0.31 2.04
N ILE A 621 -15.40 0.22 3.10
CA ILE A 621 -15.88 -0.62 4.21
C ILE A 621 -17.13 -1.37 3.76
N HIS A 622 -17.09 -2.69 3.88
CA HIS A 622 -18.20 -3.57 3.53
C HIS A 622 -18.98 -3.93 4.79
N ILE A 623 -20.26 -3.60 4.82
CA ILE A 623 -21.13 -3.82 5.98
C ILE A 623 -22.43 -4.46 5.50
N LYS A 624 -22.78 -5.60 6.10
CA LYS A 624 -24.10 -6.23 5.95
C LYS A 624 -24.77 -6.35 7.30
N VAL A 625 -26.05 -5.97 7.36
CA VAL A 625 -26.82 -5.92 8.60
C VAL A 625 -28.21 -6.49 8.42
N LYS A 626 -28.77 -6.98 9.53
CA LYS A 626 -30.18 -7.39 9.70
C LYS A 626 -30.70 -6.88 11.03
N SER A 627 -32.03 -6.77 11.12
CA SER A 627 -32.69 -6.48 12.39
C SER A 627 -32.51 -7.64 13.39
N ALA A 628 -32.43 -7.31 14.68
CA ALA A 628 -32.46 -8.26 15.78
C ALA A 628 -33.85 -8.36 16.44
N ASP A 629 -34.88 -7.71 15.90
CA ASP A 629 -36.21 -7.58 16.54
C ASP A 629 -36.88 -8.94 16.76
N TYR A 630 -36.77 -9.85 15.79
CA TYR A 630 -37.29 -11.21 15.94
C TYR A 630 -36.71 -11.89 17.17
N VAL A 631 -35.38 -11.83 17.34
CA VAL A 631 -34.69 -12.52 18.43
C VAL A 631 -34.93 -11.80 19.77
N ALA A 632 -35.05 -10.47 19.76
CA ALA A 632 -35.44 -9.71 20.94
C ALA A 632 -36.86 -10.07 21.42
N SER A 633 -37.81 -10.24 20.49
CA SER A 633 -39.20 -10.62 20.80
C SER A 633 -39.31 -11.96 21.50
N LEU A 634 -38.41 -12.92 21.20
CA LEU A 634 -38.38 -14.22 21.87
C LEU A 634 -38.06 -14.12 23.35
N LEU A 635 -37.30 -13.11 23.78
CA LEU A 635 -36.97 -12.95 25.20
C LEU A 635 -38.16 -12.51 26.04
N GLU A 636 -39.27 -12.07 25.42
CA GLU A 636 -40.50 -11.62 26.10
C GLU A 636 -40.25 -10.51 27.13
N ILE A 637 -39.18 -9.74 26.96
CA ILE A 637 -38.83 -8.62 27.85
C ILE A 637 -39.56 -7.38 27.35
N PRO A 638 -40.42 -6.75 28.19
CA PRO A 638 -41.12 -5.53 27.80
C PRO A 638 -40.14 -4.47 27.30
N GLU A 639 -40.51 -3.78 26.22
CA GLU A 639 -39.76 -2.65 25.63
C GLU A 639 -38.38 -2.99 25.06
N LEU A 640 -37.90 -4.24 25.17
CA LEU A 640 -36.65 -4.69 24.55
C LEU A 640 -36.82 -4.86 23.03
N THR A 641 -36.40 -3.87 22.28
CA THR A 641 -36.31 -3.94 20.81
C THR A 641 -35.03 -4.60 20.34
N GLY A 642 -34.95 -4.98 19.06
CA GLY A 642 -33.72 -5.47 18.45
C GLY A 642 -32.58 -4.44 18.50
N ASP A 643 -32.91 -3.15 18.42
CA ASP A 643 -31.95 -2.05 18.59
C ASP A 643 -31.31 -2.07 19.99
N LEU A 644 -32.14 -2.18 21.04
CA LEU A 644 -31.68 -2.24 22.41
C LEU A 644 -30.92 -3.54 22.71
N LEU A 645 -31.37 -4.67 22.16
CA LEU A 645 -30.66 -5.94 22.27
C LEU A 645 -29.26 -5.85 21.63
N PHE A 646 -29.13 -5.26 20.44
CA PHE A 646 -27.83 -5.09 19.78
C PHE A 646 -26.90 -4.15 20.58
N LYS A 647 -27.43 -3.03 21.12
CA LYS A 647 -26.68 -2.15 22.03
C LYS A 647 -26.20 -2.89 23.27
N TYR A 648 -27.07 -3.68 23.89
CA TYR A 648 -26.76 -4.45 25.10
C TYR A 648 -25.63 -5.46 24.88
N VAL A 649 -25.65 -6.16 23.74
CA VAL A 649 -24.57 -7.08 23.33
C VAL A 649 -23.24 -6.35 23.21
N LEU A 650 -23.22 -5.16 22.62
CA LEU A 650 -22.00 -4.35 22.50
C LEU A 650 -21.51 -3.80 23.85
N ASP A 651 -22.42 -3.43 24.77
CA ASP A 651 -22.04 -2.99 26.13
C ASP A 651 -21.42 -4.13 26.95
N CYS A 652 -21.97 -5.35 26.82
CA CYS A 652 -21.46 -6.52 27.53
C CYS A 652 -20.11 -6.99 26.98
N LEU A 653 -19.96 -7.08 25.66
CA LEU A 653 -18.80 -7.71 25.02
C LEU A 653 -17.70 -6.73 24.60
N LYS A 654 -18.02 -5.43 24.45
CA LYS A 654 -17.08 -4.34 24.14
C LYS A 654 -16.06 -4.70 23.04
N PRO A 655 -16.53 -5.13 21.85
CA PRO A 655 -15.65 -5.67 20.84
C PRO A 655 -14.74 -4.58 20.25
N THR A 656 -13.49 -4.95 19.94
CA THR A 656 -12.54 -4.10 19.22
C THR A 656 -11.81 -4.92 18.17
N LEU A 657 -11.38 -4.26 17.09
CA LEU A 657 -10.52 -4.88 16.10
C LEU A 657 -9.05 -4.72 16.50
N ILE A 658 -8.32 -5.84 16.54
CA ILE A 658 -6.89 -5.86 16.86
C ILE A 658 -6.06 -5.06 15.83
N ASN A 659 -4.84 -4.66 16.22
CA ASN A 659 -3.91 -3.88 15.37
C ASN A 659 -4.53 -2.60 14.76
N ASN A 660 -5.29 -1.84 15.56
CA ASN A 660 -5.92 -0.58 15.14
C ASN A 660 -6.96 -0.71 14.00
N GLY A 661 -7.52 -1.91 13.77
CA GLY A 661 -8.51 -2.16 12.72
C GLY A 661 -9.81 -1.36 12.84
N ASP A 662 -10.13 -0.79 14.02
CA ASP A 662 -11.30 0.09 14.19
C ASP A 662 -11.07 1.50 13.60
N THR A 663 -9.84 1.86 13.24
CA THR A 663 -9.48 3.21 12.78
C THR A 663 -10.21 3.59 11.48
N PRO A 664 -10.24 2.75 10.42
CA PRO A 664 -10.98 3.05 9.22
C PRO A 664 -12.49 3.22 9.49
N LEU A 665 -13.06 2.37 10.35
CA LEU A 665 -14.46 2.44 10.73
C LEU A 665 -14.79 3.76 11.46
N LYS A 666 -13.96 4.15 12.44
CA LYS A 666 -14.12 5.42 13.16
C LYS A 666 -14.03 6.62 12.22
N HIS A 667 -13.08 6.61 11.28
CA HIS A 667 -12.96 7.66 10.29
C HIS A 667 -14.20 7.76 9.39
N TRP A 668 -14.71 6.62 8.91
CA TRP A 668 -15.93 6.55 8.12
C TRP A 668 -17.15 7.11 8.88
N ILE A 669 -17.30 6.77 10.16
CA ILE A 669 -18.37 7.30 11.02
C ILE A 669 -18.21 8.80 11.22
N ASN A 670 -17.00 9.30 11.50
CA ASN A 670 -16.76 10.72 11.70
C ASN A 670 -17.09 11.53 10.43
N LYS A 671 -16.82 10.97 9.24
CA LYS A 671 -17.23 11.57 7.96
C LYS A 671 -18.75 11.63 7.82
N LEU A 672 -19.48 10.61 8.27
CA LEU A 672 -20.95 10.61 8.27
C LEU A 672 -21.52 11.62 9.26
N LYS A 673 -20.94 11.73 10.46
CA LYS A 673 -21.30 12.76 11.46
C LYS A 673 -21.08 14.17 10.92
N GLY A 674 -19.92 14.43 10.29
CA GLY A 674 -19.62 15.73 9.68
C GLY A 674 -20.56 16.10 8.52
N LYS A 675 -21.17 15.11 7.85
CA LYS A 675 -22.21 15.30 6.84
C LYS A 675 -23.63 15.41 7.40
N GLY A 676 -23.81 15.30 8.72
CA GLY A 676 -25.13 15.26 9.36
C GLY A 676 -25.93 13.98 9.10
N ALA A 677 -25.29 12.93 8.55
CA ALA A 677 -25.97 11.67 8.20
C ALA A 677 -26.16 10.73 9.40
N ILE A 678 -25.41 10.94 10.49
CA ILE A 678 -25.56 10.26 11.78
C ILE A 678 -25.47 11.34 12.88
N PRO A 679 -26.26 11.27 13.96
CA PRO A 679 -26.17 12.19 15.09
C PRO A 679 -24.76 12.26 15.70
N ILE A 680 -24.35 13.45 16.13
CA ILE A 680 -23.08 13.65 16.84
C ILE A 680 -23.18 13.10 18.27
N GLU A 681 -24.34 13.30 18.90
CA GLU A 681 -24.70 12.84 20.24
C GLU A 681 -26.01 12.03 20.23
N PRO A 682 -26.20 11.10 21.19
CA PRO A 682 -25.25 10.68 22.23
C PRO A 682 -24.06 9.86 21.67
N LYS A 683 -22.97 9.75 22.45
CA LYS A 683 -21.82 8.90 22.08
C LYS A 683 -22.23 7.43 22.12
N GLN A 684 -22.16 6.76 20.98
CA GLN A 684 -22.51 5.35 20.82
C GLN A 684 -21.31 4.54 20.33
N HIS A 685 -21.34 3.22 20.55
CA HIS A 685 -20.31 2.31 20.03
C HIS A 685 -20.17 2.45 18.49
N PRO A 686 -18.94 2.46 17.93
CA PRO A 686 -18.75 2.62 16.48
C PRO A 686 -19.54 1.59 15.65
N TRP A 687 -19.59 0.33 16.12
CA TRP A 687 -20.31 -0.73 15.41
C TRP A 687 -21.83 -0.51 15.44
N TYR A 688 -22.38 0.10 16.51
CA TYR A 688 -23.79 0.48 16.57
C TYR A 688 -24.12 1.56 15.54
N ASN A 689 -23.32 2.63 15.48
CA ASN A 689 -23.51 3.69 14.50
C ASN A 689 -23.50 3.14 13.06
N ALA A 690 -22.58 2.22 12.79
CA ALA A 690 -22.48 1.58 11.49
C ALA A 690 -23.66 0.65 11.19
N TRP A 691 -24.11 -0.12 12.18
CA TRP A 691 -25.26 -1.02 12.07
C TRP A 691 -26.55 -0.24 11.80
N ASN A 692 -26.86 0.74 12.64
CA ASN A 692 -28.07 1.56 12.56
C ASN A 692 -28.13 2.34 11.22
N TYR A 693 -27.01 2.95 10.81
CA TYR A 693 -26.95 3.67 9.52
C TYR A 693 -27.25 2.77 8.32
N LYS A 694 -26.70 1.54 8.30
CA LYS A 694 -26.92 0.59 7.21
C LYS A 694 -28.31 -0.05 7.26
N LEU A 695 -28.89 -0.21 8.45
CA LEU A 695 -30.22 -0.77 8.62
C LEU A 695 -31.28 0.21 8.08
N ASN A 696 -31.20 1.49 8.47
CA ASN A 696 -32.16 2.51 8.06
C ASN A 696 -32.08 2.88 6.57
N ARG A 697 -30.96 2.59 5.90
CA ARG A 697 -30.81 2.77 4.44
C ARG A 697 -31.43 1.65 3.60
N LYS A 698 -31.76 0.51 4.19
CA LYS A 698 -32.51 -0.57 3.49
C LYS A 698 -34.02 -0.35 3.55
N SER A 699 -34.49 0.56 4.40
CA SER A 699 -35.91 0.88 4.61
C SER A 699 -36.36 2.13 3.83
N LYS A 700 -35.46 2.73 3.05
CA LYS A 700 -35.73 3.69 1.98
C LYS A 700 -35.38 3.02 0.67
#